data_AF-A0A6A6CI73-F1
#
_entry.id   AF-A0A6A6CI73-F1
#
_cell.length_a   1.000
_cell.length_b   1.000
_cell.length_c   1.000
_cell.angle_alpha   90.00
_cell.angle_beta   90.00
_cell.angle_gamma   90.00
#
_symmetry.space_group_name_H-M   'P 1'
#
loop_
_entity.id
_entity.type
_entity.pdbx_description
1 polymer ?
#
loop_
_entity_poly.entity_id
_entity_poly.type
_entity_poly.pdbx_seq_one_letter_code
_entity_poly.pdbx_strand_id
1 'polypeptide(L)'
;MVQLSRYNIAVSLAVCLGGITYGFAFAVFPAVLGQPGFYSYFNLDPNSEHTASIQGAVNALFSTGASFGALVQAPLADWLGRRHAMLTGAIFAAVGGALASGSIHLAMLIIARFLQGFGFFGNRRWNLQINEPQRPVASTISIGLQSPRYLIWAGKTEDAWDVLRRLHRDPADDTDKEAQEEYFQIIAQVALEKQQDTSYANLPRQPSLRKRCIIVILLGFATQSTGAIPIFNSLGVIGVQPLVYLVIYSVCGNTSAWVNAFVVDRVGRRRMLLLGFPAVAVVLLIEGVLQSQYLGSSNHPGQVACLVFIFLFIVCYQISEAPIFIWAAEVFPIAYRSTGIGLNFFGYSVGAIVWTAPAGLAFKEIHSSASPGQDSVPQDVTPPQSWEASGFESTIDDSMPTQNDTTATTAELYVDIGESALLSDAMLPTHNIFGQIRGFVETADPQRRYAWEHLGVSFEIYKCLIELYFENMSTFSLFHKPTFMTMIHDHEPQVETAALTAAMFIFARRFWDEGSRTHSPALLDSGIATVPTTAAFHGMARRLATDCLAKHESEPPPLCILQALILIAFHELARDVRGVAWRSLGECVRLTYEMELHLLDAYKANHEAATREDLSLQMILDEERRRAFWAVWELDVFGSTVRRMPNGLDATHVQTLLPISDGAWFSSRAEESCHLSLEPCECIRLLEQSGNSSGRPGTSY
;
A
#
# COMPACT_ATOMS: atom_id res chain seq x y z
N MET A 1 12.17 12.08 1.07
CA MET A 1 12.80 11.13 0.12
C MET A 1 14.09 10.66 0.77
N VAL A 2 14.22 9.36 1.04
CA VAL A 2 15.44 8.79 1.64
C VAL A 2 16.62 9.06 0.71
N GLN A 3 17.66 9.75 1.17
CA GLN A 3 18.87 9.93 0.38
C GLN A 3 19.62 8.60 0.32
N LEU A 4 19.76 8.05 -0.89
CA LEU A 4 20.47 6.78 -1.10
C LEU A 4 21.97 7.00 -0.92
N SER A 5 22.51 6.62 0.24
CA SER A 5 23.96 6.58 0.47
C SER A 5 24.65 5.67 -0.55
N ARG A 6 25.88 6.01 -0.98
CA ARG A 6 26.71 5.18 -1.86
C ARG A 6 26.89 3.76 -1.31
N TYR A 7 26.89 3.63 0.01
CA TYR A 7 26.92 2.35 0.70
C TYR A 7 25.65 1.52 0.45
N ASN A 8 24.47 2.14 0.49
CA ASN A 8 23.19 1.46 0.22
C ASN A 8 23.09 0.97 -1.22
N ILE A 9 23.61 1.74 -2.17
CA ILE A 9 23.70 1.34 -3.58
C ILE A 9 24.66 0.16 -3.74
N ALA A 10 25.85 0.20 -3.14
CA ALA A 10 26.81 -0.90 -3.22
C ALA A 10 26.27 -2.21 -2.61
N VAL A 11 25.62 -2.13 -1.46
CA VAL A 11 24.95 -3.27 -0.82
C VAL A 11 23.84 -3.82 -1.73
N SER A 12 23.00 -2.94 -2.31
CA SER A 12 21.90 -3.37 -3.18
C SER A 12 22.37 -4.00 -4.48
N LEU A 13 23.37 -3.40 -5.14
CA LEU A 13 23.98 -3.96 -6.36
C LEU A 13 24.55 -5.35 -6.12
N ALA A 14 25.23 -5.52 -4.99
CA ALA A 14 25.83 -6.80 -4.69
C ALA A 14 24.82 -7.86 -4.20
N VAL A 15 23.66 -7.42 -3.70
CA VAL A 15 22.48 -8.29 -3.53
C VAL A 15 21.95 -8.82 -4.86
N CYS A 16 21.87 -7.97 -5.89
CA CYS A 16 21.35 -8.34 -7.21
C CYS A 16 22.18 -9.44 -7.90
N LEU A 17 23.47 -9.58 -7.59
CA LEU A 17 24.36 -10.61 -8.15
C LEU A 17 23.90 -12.04 -7.79
N GLY A 18 23.22 -12.22 -6.65
CA GLY A 18 22.62 -13.50 -6.27
C GLY A 18 21.51 -13.95 -7.23
N GLY A 19 20.70 -13.00 -7.72
CA GLY A 19 19.67 -13.27 -8.73
C GLY A 19 20.25 -13.68 -10.09
N ILE A 20 21.35 -13.04 -10.50
CA ILE A 20 22.07 -13.37 -11.74
C ILE A 20 22.61 -14.81 -11.69
N THR A 21 23.19 -15.21 -10.56
CA THR A 21 23.75 -16.57 -10.40
C THR A 21 22.67 -17.65 -10.48
N TYR A 22 21.49 -17.40 -9.91
CA TYR A 22 20.33 -18.30 -10.04
C TYR A 22 19.89 -18.43 -11.50
N GLY A 23 19.73 -17.30 -12.20
CA GLY A 23 19.35 -17.29 -13.62
C GLY A 23 20.34 -18.06 -14.49
N PHE A 24 21.64 -17.86 -14.26
CA PHE A 24 22.69 -18.59 -14.96
C PHE A 24 22.64 -20.09 -14.72
N ALA A 25 22.59 -20.54 -13.46
CA ALA A 25 22.58 -21.96 -13.13
C ALA A 25 21.32 -22.69 -13.62
N PHE A 26 20.18 -21.98 -13.69
CA PHE A 26 18.95 -22.50 -14.25
C PHE A 26 19.02 -22.62 -15.79
N ALA A 27 19.55 -21.60 -16.47
CA ALA A 27 19.54 -21.53 -17.94
C ALA A 27 20.65 -22.32 -18.65
N VAL A 28 21.83 -22.46 -18.04
CA VAL A 28 22.99 -23.09 -18.69
C VAL A 28 22.79 -24.58 -18.90
N PHE A 29 22.17 -25.27 -17.95
CA PHE A 29 22.11 -26.73 -17.99
C PHE A 29 21.24 -27.29 -19.13
N PRO A 30 20.04 -26.76 -19.40
CA PRO A 30 19.27 -27.13 -20.58
C PRO A 30 20.03 -26.93 -21.90
N ALA A 31 20.86 -25.89 -21.99
CA ALA A 31 21.67 -25.63 -23.18
C ALA A 31 22.77 -26.68 -23.38
N VAL A 32 23.36 -27.21 -22.29
CA VAL A 32 24.37 -28.28 -22.33
C VAL A 32 23.76 -29.64 -22.68
N LEU A 33 22.56 -29.94 -22.17
CA LEU A 33 21.86 -31.21 -22.44
C LEU A 33 21.57 -31.45 -23.93
N GLY A 34 21.42 -30.38 -24.72
CA GLY A 34 21.18 -30.46 -26.15
C GLY A 34 22.46 -30.64 -27.00
N GLN A 35 23.65 -30.56 -26.41
CA GLN A 35 24.90 -30.58 -27.18
C GLN A 35 25.35 -32.01 -27.53
N PRO A 36 25.85 -32.25 -28.78
CA PRO A 36 26.39 -33.54 -29.20
C PRO A 36 27.47 -34.11 -28.26
N GLY A 37 28.31 -33.22 -27.69
CA GLY A 37 29.39 -33.59 -26.78
C GLY A 37 28.91 -34.18 -25.45
N PHE A 38 27.69 -33.84 -25.00
CA PHE A 38 27.13 -34.41 -23.78
C PHE A 38 26.77 -35.88 -23.97
N TYR A 39 26.17 -36.21 -25.12
CA TYR A 39 25.77 -37.57 -25.48
C TYR A 39 26.98 -38.48 -25.65
N SER A 40 28.04 -38.02 -26.34
CA SER A 40 29.26 -38.81 -26.52
C SER A 40 30.03 -39.01 -25.22
N TYR A 41 30.06 -38.03 -24.32
CA TYR A 41 30.76 -38.13 -23.05
C TYR A 41 30.10 -39.13 -22.08
N PHE A 42 28.77 -39.17 -22.00
CA PHE A 42 28.03 -40.10 -21.12
C PHE A 42 27.60 -41.41 -21.80
N ASN A 43 28.02 -41.67 -23.04
CA ASN A 43 27.59 -42.83 -23.84
C ASN A 43 26.05 -42.95 -23.93
N LEU A 44 25.38 -41.82 -24.20
CA LEU A 44 23.93 -41.74 -24.34
C LEU A 44 23.54 -41.68 -25.82
N ASP A 45 22.56 -42.48 -26.22
CA ASP A 45 21.95 -42.38 -27.56
C ASP A 45 20.88 -41.29 -27.55
N PRO A 46 20.98 -40.23 -28.38
CA PRO A 46 20.01 -39.14 -28.45
C PRO A 46 18.55 -39.60 -28.66
N ASN A 47 18.35 -40.75 -29.32
CA ASN A 47 17.03 -41.24 -29.67
C ASN A 47 16.45 -42.24 -28.64
N SER A 48 17.20 -42.64 -27.61
CA SER A 48 16.71 -43.63 -26.63
C SER A 48 15.74 -43.02 -25.62
N GLU A 49 14.78 -43.82 -25.13
CA GLU A 49 13.89 -43.39 -24.03
C GLU A 49 14.68 -43.14 -22.74
N HIS A 50 15.77 -43.87 -22.55
CA HIS A 50 16.65 -43.73 -21.41
C HIS A 50 17.29 -42.34 -21.34
N THR A 51 17.76 -41.82 -22.48
CA THR A 51 18.35 -40.47 -22.58
C THR A 51 17.33 -39.38 -22.29
N ALA A 52 16.13 -39.48 -22.85
CA ALA A 52 15.04 -38.54 -22.57
C ALA A 52 14.64 -38.55 -21.08
N SER A 53 14.57 -39.73 -20.47
CA SER A 53 14.31 -39.89 -19.03
C SER A 53 15.43 -39.26 -18.18
N ILE A 54 16.70 -39.44 -18.55
CA ILE A 54 17.84 -38.81 -17.86
C ILE A 54 17.78 -37.29 -17.96
N GLN A 55 17.51 -36.73 -19.14
CA GLN A 55 17.39 -35.28 -19.33
C GLN A 55 16.27 -34.69 -18.46
N GLY A 56 15.10 -35.34 -18.46
CA GLY A 56 13.98 -34.96 -17.59
C GLY A 56 14.34 -35.07 -16.11
N ALA A 57 14.94 -36.18 -15.69
CA ALA A 57 15.35 -36.42 -14.30
C ALA A 57 16.36 -35.38 -13.81
N VAL A 58 17.38 -35.05 -14.61
CA VAL A 58 18.43 -34.11 -14.22
C VAL A 58 17.90 -32.67 -14.07
N ASN A 59 16.92 -32.27 -14.90
CA ASN A 59 16.24 -30.98 -14.75
C ASN A 59 15.30 -30.97 -13.53
N ALA A 60 14.53 -32.03 -13.35
CA ALA A 60 13.61 -32.17 -12.23
C ALA A 60 14.33 -32.24 -10.87
N LEU A 61 15.50 -32.88 -10.80
CA LEU A 61 16.29 -33.00 -9.57
C LEU A 61 16.83 -31.67 -9.05
N PHE A 62 17.15 -30.74 -9.95
CA PHE A 62 17.51 -29.38 -9.54
C PHE A 62 16.32 -28.67 -8.89
N SER A 63 15.14 -28.75 -9.51
CA SER A 63 13.91 -28.20 -8.94
C SER A 63 13.53 -28.90 -7.64
N THR A 64 13.76 -30.21 -7.52
CA THR A 64 13.57 -30.99 -6.30
C THR A 64 14.47 -30.51 -5.18
N GLY A 65 15.77 -30.35 -5.44
CA GLY A 65 16.70 -29.75 -4.49
C GLY A 65 16.23 -28.35 -4.04
N ALA A 66 15.77 -27.53 -4.99
CA ALA A 66 15.24 -26.20 -4.71
C ALA A 66 13.97 -26.22 -3.84
N SER A 67 13.05 -27.19 -4.03
CA SER A 67 11.87 -27.38 -3.17
C SER A 67 12.25 -27.66 -1.71
N PHE A 68 13.23 -28.53 -1.47
CA PHE A 68 13.69 -28.80 -0.11
C PHE A 68 14.46 -27.61 0.48
N GLY A 69 15.30 -26.97 -0.33
CA GLY A 69 15.94 -25.71 0.03
C GLY A 69 14.91 -24.66 0.47
N ALA A 70 13.79 -24.56 -0.28
CA ALA A 70 12.67 -23.64 -0.05
C ALA A 70 12.11 -23.71 1.38
N LEU A 71 11.95 -24.92 1.89
CA LEU A 71 11.38 -25.18 3.21
C LEU A 71 12.42 -25.04 4.33
N VAL A 72 13.68 -25.34 4.06
CA VAL A 72 14.75 -25.33 5.08
C VAL A 72 15.26 -23.91 5.37
N GLN A 73 15.23 -22.99 4.41
CA GLN A 73 15.86 -21.66 4.61
C GLN A 73 15.20 -20.81 5.69
N ALA A 74 13.87 -20.75 5.80
CA ALA A 74 13.27 -19.85 6.79
C ALA A 74 13.70 -20.23 8.23
N PRO A 75 13.63 -21.51 8.64
CA PRO A 75 14.18 -21.98 9.91
C PRO A 75 15.69 -21.77 10.02
N LEU A 76 16.43 -22.01 8.94
CA LEU A 76 17.89 -21.85 8.93
C LEU A 76 18.31 -20.38 9.08
N ALA A 77 17.57 -19.45 8.48
CA ALA A 77 17.79 -18.01 8.55
C ALA A 77 17.43 -17.45 9.92
N ASP A 78 16.44 -18.02 10.59
CA ASP A 78 16.11 -17.68 11.97
C ASP A 78 17.17 -18.23 12.93
N TRP A 79 17.65 -19.47 12.73
CA TRP A 79 18.66 -20.09 13.61
C TRP A 79 20.08 -19.52 13.46
N LEU A 80 20.64 -19.50 12.25
CA LEU A 80 22.04 -19.07 11.99
C LEU A 80 22.17 -17.59 11.63
N GLY A 81 21.04 -16.92 11.42
CA GLY A 81 21.00 -15.60 10.82
C GLY A 81 21.11 -15.62 9.30
N ARG A 82 20.53 -14.58 8.68
CA ARG A 82 20.39 -14.47 7.21
C ARG A 82 21.72 -14.58 6.47
N ARG A 83 22.80 -13.99 6.98
CA ARG A 83 24.14 -14.03 6.35
C ARG A 83 24.69 -15.45 6.26
N HIS A 84 24.64 -16.21 7.36
CA HIS A 84 25.15 -17.58 7.39
C HIS A 84 24.22 -18.56 6.67
N ALA A 85 22.90 -18.33 6.72
CA ALA A 85 21.94 -19.08 5.91
C ALA A 85 22.15 -18.89 4.40
N MET A 86 22.56 -17.69 3.96
CA MET A 86 22.97 -17.43 2.58
C MET A 86 24.30 -18.10 2.26
N LEU A 87 25.30 -18.00 3.15
CA LEU A 87 26.61 -18.62 2.96
C LEU A 87 26.54 -20.14 2.84
N THR A 88 25.72 -20.79 3.66
CA THR A 88 25.48 -22.24 3.56
C THR A 88 24.90 -22.59 2.20
N GLY A 89 23.89 -21.86 1.73
CA GLY A 89 23.36 -22.01 0.37
C GLY A 89 24.42 -21.82 -0.72
N ALA A 90 25.31 -20.83 -0.56
CA ALA A 90 26.41 -20.57 -1.49
C ALA A 90 27.41 -21.74 -1.55
N ILE A 91 27.75 -22.32 -0.40
CA ILE A 91 28.64 -23.50 -0.30
C ILE A 91 28.00 -24.70 -1.00
N PHE A 92 26.72 -24.99 -0.74
CA PHE A 92 26.00 -26.08 -1.42
C PHE A 92 25.94 -25.87 -2.94
N ALA A 93 25.69 -24.65 -3.40
CA ALA A 93 25.66 -24.32 -4.83
C ALA A 93 27.05 -24.45 -5.48
N ALA A 94 28.11 -24.03 -4.79
CA ALA A 94 29.49 -24.14 -5.27
C ALA A 94 29.95 -25.60 -5.36
N VAL A 95 29.70 -26.38 -4.31
CA VAL A 95 30.01 -27.82 -4.28
C VAL A 95 29.19 -28.56 -5.35
N GLY A 96 27.90 -28.27 -5.48
CA GLY A 96 27.05 -28.84 -6.53
C GLY A 96 27.54 -28.49 -7.93
N GLY A 97 27.93 -27.24 -8.18
CA GLY A 97 28.51 -26.80 -9.45
C GLY A 97 29.84 -27.47 -9.78
N ALA A 98 30.74 -27.59 -8.80
CA ALA A 98 32.04 -28.25 -8.97
C ALA A 98 31.89 -29.77 -9.20
N LEU A 99 30.93 -30.41 -8.52
CA LEU A 99 30.61 -31.81 -8.76
C LEU A 99 29.96 -32.01 -10.15
N ALA A 100 29.11 -31.08 -10.58
CA ALA A 100 28.48 -31.15 -11.91
C ALA A 100 29.51 -31.00 -13.03
N SER A 101 30.47 -30.07 -12.91
CA SER A 101 31.54 -29.90 -13.90
C SER A 101 32.55 -31.06 -13.90
N GLY A 102 32.79 -31.69 -12.75
CA GLY A 102 33.66 -32.86 -12.61
C GLY A 102 32.96 -34.22 -12.76
N SER A 103 31.71 -34.25 -13.21
CA SER A 103 30.92 -35.49 -13.27
C SER A 103 31.45 -36.45 -14.34
N ILE A 104 31.86 -37.66 -13.92
CA ILE A 104 32.30 -38.74 -14.82
C ILE A 104 31.17 -39.78 -15.01
N HIS A 105 30.29 -39.90 -14.02
CA HIS A 105 29.16 -40.83 -14.04
C HIS A 105 27.83 -40.07 -13.96
N LEU A 106 26.78 -40.60 -14.58
CA LEU A 106 25.42 -40.04 -14.54
C LEU A 106 24.87 -39.91 -13.11
N ALA A 107 25.20 -40.86 -12.23
CA ALA A 107 24.81 -40.80 -10.82
C ALA A 107 25.44 -39.60 -10.09
N MET A 108 26.70 -39.27 -10.40
CA MET A 108 27.38 -38.11 -9.83
C MET A 108 26.71 -36.81 -10.30
N LEU A 109 26.31 -36.74 -11.56
CA LEU A 109 25.58 -35.62 -12.13
C LEU A 109 24.21 -35.43 -11.46
N ILE A 110 23.47 -36.51 -11.21
CA ILE A 110 22.18 -36.51 -10.50
C ILE A 110 22.31 -35.94 -9.09
N ILE A 111 23.28 -36.44 -8.31
CA ILE A 111 23.53 -35.97 -6.93
C ILE A 111 23.99 -34.51 -6.93
N ALA A 112 24.89 -34.15 -7.86
CA ALA A 112 25.39 -32.79 -8.00
C ALA A 112 24.24 -31.80 -8.27
N ARG A 113 23.26 -32.20 -9.08
CA ARG A 113 22.11 -31.35 -9.46
C ARG A 113 21.13 -31.14 -8.33
N PHE A 114 20.91 -32.16 -7.49
CA PHE A 114 20.15 -32.01 -6.26
C PHE A 114 20.85 -31.05 -5.28
N LEU A 115 22.16 -31.23 -5.04
CA LEU A 115 22.95 -30.36 -4.15
C LEU A 115 23.00 -28.91 -4.65
N GLN A 116 23.16 -28.74 -5.96
CA GLN A 116 23.13 -27.44 -6.62
C GLN A 116 21.77 -26.77 -6.37
N GLY A 117 20.66 -27.47 -6.64
CA GLY A 117 19.30 -26.97 -6.39
C GLY A 117 19.05 -26.59 -4.92
N PHE A 118 19.50 -27.43 -3.99
CA PHE A 118 19.38 -27.19 -2.55
C PHE A 118 20.07 -25.89 -2.11
N GLY A 119 21.27 -25.62 -2.65
CA GLY A 119 22.02 -24.40 -2.34
C GLY A 119 21.35 -23.12 -2.83
N PHE A 120 20.63 -23.18 -3.94
CA PHE A 120 20.12 -21.98 -4.62
C PHE A 120 19.01 -21.23 -3.87
N PHE A 121 18.32 -21.87 -2.92
CA PHE A 121 17.28 -21.18 -2.17
C PHE A 121 17.83 -20.17 -1.16
N GLY A 122 19.07 -20.35 -0.68
CA GLY A 122 19.79 -19.40 0.15
C GLY A 122 20.29 -18.16 -0.60
N ASN A 123 20.34 -18.16 -1.93
CA ASN A 123 21.28 -17.32 -2.68
C ASN A 123 20.70 -16.10 -3.40
N ARG A 124 19.40 -15.79 -3.28
CA ARG A 124 18.83 -14.57 -3.90
C ARG A 124 19.35 -13.26 -3.30
N ARG A 125 20.23 -13.33 -2.30
CA ARG A 125 20.78 -12.16 -1.65
C ARG A 125 22.29 -11.97 -1.77
N TRP A 126 23.13 -12.97 -2.04
CA TRP A 126 24.57 -12.78 -2.23
C TRP A 126 25.20 -14.05 -2.81
N ASN A 127 25.64 -14.04 -4.08
CA ASN A 127 26.75 -14.91 -4.48
C ASN A 127 27.42 -14.41 -5.77
N LEU A 128 28.74 -14.57 -5.85
CA LEU A 128 29.51 -14.32 -7.06
C LEU A 128 30.41 -15.51 -7.39
N GLN A 129 30.35 -15.87 -8.69
CA GLN A 129 31.28 -16.63 -9.53
C GLN A 129 31.57 -18.09 -9.18
N ILE A 130 31.26 -18.96 -10.15
CA ILE A 130 32.26 -19.88 -10.71
C ILE A 130 32.03 -20.02 -12.23
N ASN A 131 32.94 -19.47 -13.02
CA ASN A 131 33.71 -20.24 -14.00
C ASN A 131 35.16 -19.74 -13.84
N GLU A 132 36.07 -20.66 -13.53
CA GLU A 132 37.51 -20.49 -13.17
C GLU A 132 37.89 -20.13 -11.70
N PRO A 133 39.09 -20.55 -11.23
CA PRO A 133 39.24 -21.17 -9.92
C PRO A 133 39.52 -20.19 -8.76
N GLN A 134 38.75 -20.39 -7.68
CA GLN A 134 39.22 -20.44 -6.28
C GLN A 134 39.67 -19.19 -5.51
N ARG A 135 39.44 -17.91 -5.88
CA ARG A 135 39.94 -16.79 -5.03
C ARG A 135 39.03 -15.65 -4.52
N PRO A 136 37.81 -15.34 -5.01
CA PRO A 136 37.06 -14.20 -4.46
C PRO A 136 35.86 -14.56 -3.55
N VAL A 137 35.68 -15.82 -3.15
CA VAL A 137 34.59 -16.19 -2.22
C VAL A 137 34.85 -15.60 -0.83
N ALA A 138 36.10 -15.61 -0.34
CA ALA A 138 36.43 -15.10 1.00
C ALA A 138 36.49 -13.56 1.10
N SER A 139 36.89 -12.86 0.03
CA SER A 139 37.04 -11.40 0.05
C SER A 139 35.72 -10.64 -0.06
N THR A 140 34.70 -11.24 -0.70
CA THR A 140 33.37 -10.62 -0.87
C THR A 140 32.46 -10.87 0.35
N ILE A 141 32.72 -11.93 1.12
CA ILE A 141 32.04 -12.26 2.39
C ILE A 141 32.27 -11.17 3.46
N SER A 142 33.33 -10.37 3.35
CA SER A 142 33.73 -9.37 4.35
C SER A 142 32.97 -8.05 4.29
N ILE A 143 32.17 -7.79 3.25
CA ILE A 143 31.46 -6.51 3.05
C ILE A 143 29.99 -6.56 3.53
N GLY A 144 29.41 -7.75 3.69
CA GLY A 144 28.00 -7.93 4.07
C GLY A 144 27.76 -7.75 5.56
N LEU A 145 27.35 -6.55 5.99
CA LEU A 145 26.87 -6.29 7.35
C LEU A 145 25.65 -7.19 7.64
N GLN A 146 25.62 -7.80 8.83
CA GLN A 146 24.44 -8.53 9.29
C GLN A 146 23.26 -7.56 9.41
N SER A 147 22.05 -8.00 9.06
CA SER A 147 20.88 -7.09 9.14
C SER A 147 20.66 -6.61 10.58
N PRO A 148 20.50 -5.29 10.84
CA PRO A 148 20.31 -4.75 12.19
C PRO A 148 19.20 -5.45 12.98
N ARG A 149 18.09 -5.74 12.29
CA ARG A 149 16.96 -6.49 12.85
C ARG A 149 17.35 -7.88 13.39
N TYR A 150 18.22 -8.61 12.69
CA TYR A 150 18.69 -9.92 13.16
C TYR A 150 19.60 -9.77 14.39
N LEU A 151 20.48 -8.77 14.40
CA LEU A 151 21.37 -8.51 15.54
C LEU A 151 20.56 -8.22 16.81
N ILE A 152 19.52 -7.39 16.71
CA ILE A 152 18.57 -7.13 17.81
C ILE A 152 17.82 -8.40 18.20
N TRP A 153 17.37 -9.21 17.24
CA TRP A 153 16.73 -10.49 17.51
C TRP A 153 17.64 -11.47 18.26
N ALA A 154 18.92 -11.54 17.87
CA ALA A 154 19.96 -12.35 18.51
C ALA A 154 20.47 -11.77 19.85
N GLY A 155 19.97 -10.60 20.26
CA GLY A 155 20.37 -9.93 21.51
C GLY A 155 21.68 -9.14 21.43
N LYS A 156 22.25 -8.95 20.24
CA LYS A 156 23.46 -8.15 19.98
C LYS A 156 23.08 -6.70 19.64
N THR A 157 22.58 -5.97 20.61
CA THR A 157 22.06 -4.60 20.44
C THR A 157 23.13 -3.58 20.07
N GLU A 158 24.34 -3.71 20.62
CA GLU A 158 25.46 -2.79 20.34
C GLU A 158 25.95 -2.90 18.88
N ASP A 159 26.17 -4.12 18.40
CA ASP A 159 26.53 -4.39 17.00
C ASP A 159 25.46 -3.85 16.03
N ALA A 160 24.18 -3.95 16.41
CA ALA A 160 23.06 -3.48 15.60
C ALA A 160 23.06 -1.95 15.45
N TRP A 161 23.36 -1.25 16.54
CA TRP A 161 23.51 0.21 16.56
C TRP A 161 24.65 0.68 15.65
N ASP A 162 25.81 0.02 15.73
CA ASP A 162 26.96 0.31 14.87
C ASP A 162 26.66 0.11 13.39
N VAL A 163 25.88 -0.92 13.04
CA VAL A 163 25.44 -1.17 11.66
C VAL A 163 24.47 -0.08 11.19
N LEU A 164 23.48 0.29 12.01
CA LEU A 164 22.50 1.33 11.67
C LEU A 164 23.15 2.69 11.48
N ARG A 165 24.11 3.03 12.33
CA ARG A 165 24.91 4.25 12.22
C ARG A 165 25.72 4.30 10.93
N ARG A 166 26.28 3.16 10.50
CA ARG A 166 26.99 3.07 9.21
C ARG A 166 26.04 3.18 8.02
N LEU A 167 24.81 2.68 8.15
CA LEU A 167 23.79 2.70 7.09
C LEU A 167 23.21 4.12 6.86
N HIS A 168 23.00 4.85 7.95
CA HIS A 168 22.41 6.19 7.96
C HIS A 168 23.42 7.33 8.02
N ARG A 169 24.70 7.05 7.79
CA ARG A 169 25.77 8.05 7.90
C ARG A 169 25.55 9.19 6.91
N ASP A 170 24.96 10.28 7.39
CA ASP A 170 24.75 11.52 6.65
C ASP A 170 25.75 12.57 7.15
N PRO A 171 26.60 13.15 6.29
CA PRO A 171 27.45 14.27 6.67
C PRO A 171 26.67 15.53 7.12
N ALA A 172 25.35 15.60 6.90
CA ALA A 172 24.49 16.73 7.28
C ALA A 172 23.72 16.55 8.62
N ASP A 173 23.62 15.34 9.17
CA ASP A 173 22.96 15.07 10.47
C ASP A 173 23.99 14.61 11.52
N ASP A 174 24.49 15.56 12.31
CA ASP A 174 25.49 15.33 13.36
C ASP A 174 24.91 14.54 14.56
N THR A 175 23.58 14.39 14.62
CA THR A 175 22.87 13.76 15.73
C THR A 175 22.39 12.32 15.47
N ASP A 176 22.61 11.77 14.27
CA ASP A 176 22.17 10.43 13.86
C ASP A 176 20.67 10.18 14.20
N LYS A 177 19.81 11.20 14.11
CA LYS A 177 18.43 11.13 14.64
C LYS A 177 17.58 10.11 13.90
N GLU A 178 17.68 10.09 12.57
CA GLU A 178 16.98 9.12 11.75
C GLU A 178 17.38 7.68 12.11
N ALA A 179 18.67 7.46 12.38
CA ALA A 179 19.18 6.15 12.80
C ALA A 179 18.65 5.72 14.16
N GLN A 180 18.51 6.65 15.11
CA GLN A 180 17.91 6.39 16.43
C GLN A 180 16.43 6.02 16.30
N GLU A 181 15.67 6.76 15.50
CA GLU A 181 14.25 6.46 15.27
C GLU A 181 14.06 5.07 14.65
N GLU A 182 14.85 4.71 13.63
CA GLU A 182 14.79 3.37 13.03
C GLU A 182 15.22 2.28 14.03
N TYR A 183 16.24 2.54 14.85
CA TYR A 183 16.70 1.61 15.87
C TYR A 183 15.59 1.26 16.88
N PHE A 184 14.90 2.28 17.42
CA PHE A 184 13.79 2.07 18.36
C PHE A 184 12.60 1.35 17.70
N GLN A 185 12.29 1.69 16.44
CA GLN A 185 11.24 1.00 15.69
C GLN A 185 11.56 -0.49 15.51
N ILE A 186 12.80 -0.84 15.16
CA ILE A 186 13.22 -2.24 14.99
C ILE A 186 13.18 -2.98 16.33
N ILE A 187 13.58 -2.37 17.44
CA ILE A 187 13.48 -3.00 18.77
C ILE A 187 12.03 -3.33 19.12
N ALA A 188 11.13 -2.35 19.01
CA ALA A 188 9.72 -2.53 19.31
C ALA A 188 9.10 -3.64 18.44
N GLN A 189 9.45 -3.65 17.16
CA GLN A 189 9.00 -4.67 16.21
C GLN A 189 9.53 -6.06 16.57
N VAL A 190 10.82 -6.21 16.89
CA VAL A 190 11.43 -7.49 17.27
C VAL A 190 10.86 -8.01 18.59
N ALA A 191 10.56 -7.13 19.54
CA ALA A 191 9.94 -7.50 20.82
C ALA A 191 8.56 -8.14 20.60
N LEU A 192 7.76 -7.58 19.69
CA LEU A 192 6.47 -8.13 19.29
C LEU A 192 6.63 -9.48 18.56
N GLU A 193 7.61 -9.59 17.67
CA GLU A 193 7.87 -10.80 16.90
C GLU A 193 8.37 -11.97 17.78
N LYS A 194 9.17 -11.71 18.82
CA LYS A 194 9.64 -12.75 19.76
C LYS A 194 8.52 -13.43 20.54
N GLN A 195 7.36 -12.79 20.68
CA GLN A 195 6.20 -13.37 21.35
C GLN A 195 5.41 -14.32 20.43
N GLN A 196 5.66 -14.30 19.12
CA GLN A 196 4.97 -15.14 18.14
C GLN A 196 5.85 -16.32 17.72
N ASP A 197 5.34 -17.54 17.87
CA ASP A 197 6.03 -18.74 17.37
C ASP A 197 5.89 -18.85 15.84
N THR A 198 6.98 -18.53 15.13
CA THR A 198 7.07 -18.48 13.66
C THR A 198 7.18 -19.84 12.98
N SER A 199 7.09 -20.94 13.73
CA SER A 199 7.22 -22.29 13.21
C SER A 199 6.20 -22.62 12.11
N TYR A 200 6.63 -23.38 11.09
CA TYR A 200 5.76 -23.85 10.00
C TYR A 200 4.52 -24.62 10.49
N ALA A 201 4.61 -25.26 11.66
CA ALA A 201 3.52 -26.03 12.27
C ALA A 201 2.30 -25.17 12.65
N ASN A 202 2.46 -23.85 12.83
CA ASN A 202 1.38 -22.96 13.24
C ASN A 202 0.59 -22.39 12.05
N LEU A 203 1.18 -22.35 10.85
CA LEU A 203 0.54 -21.86 9.62
C LEU A 203 -0.78 -22.59 9.27
N PRO A 204 -0.86 -23.94 9.29
CA PRO A 204 -2.11 -24.64 8.99
C PRO A 204 -3.13 -24.61 10.14
N ARG A 205 -2.70 -24.33 11.38
CA ARG A 205 -3.58 -24.28 12.56
C ARG A 205 -4.47 -23.05 12.57
N GLN A 206 -3.97 -21.92 12.07
CA GLN A 206 -4.75 -20.68 12.01
C GLN A 206 -5.61 -20.61 10.72
N PRO A 207 -6.94 -20.48 10.82
CA PRO A 207 -7.83 -20.53 9.65
C PRO A 207 -7.63 -19.35 8.67
N SER A 208 -7.20 -18.19 9.16
CA SER A 208 -6.89 -17.01 8.35
C SER A 208 -5.62 -17.19 7.51
N LEU A 209 -4.57 -17.80 8.09
CA LEU A 209 -3.29 -18.05 7.41
C LEU A 209 -3.36 -19.24 6.46
N ARG A 210 -4.14 -20.28 6.79
CA ARG A 210 -4.33 -21.46 5.93
C ARG A 210 -4.76 -21.09 4.51
N LYS A 211 -5.74 -20.19 4.37
CA LYS A 211 -6.19 -19.71 3.05
C LYS A 211 -5.07 -19.01 2.28
N ARG A 212 -4.27 -18.19 2.97
CA ARG A 212 -3.12 -17.48 2.37
C ARG A 212 -2.04 -18.45 1.90
N CYS A 213 -1.71 -19.46 2.70
CA CYS A 213 -0.75 -20.52 2.34
C CYS A 213 -1.18 -21.27 1.08
N ILE A 214 -2.45 -21.68 0.99
CA ILE A 214 -2.97 -22.40 -0.18
C ILE A 214 -2.86 -21.53 -1.44
N ILE A 215 -3.30 -20.27 -1.38
CA ILE A 215 -3.26 -19.37 -2.53
C ILE A 215 -1.81 -19.14 -3.00
N VAL A 216 -0.88 -18.96 -2.08
CA VAL A 216 0.54 -18.71 -2.40
C VAL A 216 1.20 -19.93 -3.03
N ILE A 217 0.93 -21.14 -2.53
CA ILE A 217 1.42 -22.38 -3.15
C ILE A 217 0.82 -22.56 -4.55
N LEU A 218 -0.49 -22.35 -4.70
CA LEU A 218 -1.17 -22.48 -5.99
C LEU A 218 -0.71 -21.45 -7.01
N LEU A 219 -0.48 -20.19 -6.60
CA LEU A 219 0.08 -19.16 -7.47
C LEU A 219 1.51 -19.50 -7.90
N GLY A 220 2.36 -19.92 -6.96
CA GLY A 220 3.70 -20.42 -7.27
C GLY A 220 3.64 -21.56 -8.30
N PHE A 221 2.76 -22.54 -8.10
CA PHE A 221 2.57 -23.64 -9.05
C PHE A 221 2.08 -23.15 -10.43
N ALA A 222 1.08 -22.25 -10.46
CA ALA A 222 0.49 -21.73 -11.68
C ALA A 222 1.51 -21.02 -12.59
N THR A 223 2.54 -20.36 -12.02
CA THR A 223 3.61 -19.74 -12.82
C THR A 223 4.44 -20.73 -13.62
N GLN A 224 4.65 -21.94 -13.13
CA GLN A 224 5.36 -22.95 -13.91
C GLN A 224 4.45 -23.62 -14.93
N SER A 225 3.14 -23.68 -14.64
CA SER A 225 2.13 -24.21 -15.54
C SER A 225 1.89 -23.38 -16.80
N THR A 226 2.39 -22.15 -16.87
CA THR A 226 2.37 -21.36 -18.12
C THR A 226 3.44 -21.78 -19.14
N GLY A 227 4.26 -22.80 -18.85
CA GLY A 227 5.06 -23.47 -19.89
C GLY A 227 6.35 -22.76 -20.31
N ALA A 228 7.01 -22.03 -19.41
CA ALA A 228 8.27 -21.31 -19.70
C ALA A 228 9.51 -22.22 -19.96
N ILE A 229 9.33 -23.52 -20.16
CA ILE A 229 10.42 -24.48 -20.42
C ILE A 229 10.74 -24.45 -21.93
N PRO A 230 12.01 -24.52 -22.36
CA PRO A 230 12.42 -24.06 -23.70
C PRO A 230 11.80 -24.86 -24.85
N ILE A 231 10.92 -24.21 -25.63
CA ILE A 231 10.26 -24.73 -26.84
C ILE A 231 11.18 -24.71 -28.08
N PHE A 232 12.38 -24.13 -27.99
CA PHE A 232 13.23 -23.88 -29.17
C PHE A 232 13.80 -25.15 -29.82
N ASN A 233 14.00 -26.23 -29.07
CA ASN A 233 14.51 -27.50 -29.63
C ASN A 233 13.48 -28.23 -30.50
N SER A 234 12.19 -27.93 -30.32
CA SER A 234 11.09 -28.51 -31.10
C SER A 234 10.82 -27.80 -32.43
N LEU A 235 11.48 -26.66 -32.71
CA LEU A 235 11.21 -25.86 -33.92
C LEU A 235 11.88 -26.37 -35.20
N GLY A 236 12.55 -27.53 -35.20
CA GLY A 236 13.16 -28.11 -36.40
C GLY A 236 14.29 -27.27 -37.01
N VAL A 237 14.75 -26.24 -36.31
CA VAL A 237 15.82 -25.34 -36.75
C VAL A 237 17.17 -25.95 -36.40
N ILE A 238 17.93 -26.35 -37.42
CA ILE A 238 19.23 -27.03 -37.26
C ILE A 238 20.36 -25.99 -37.25
N GLY A 239 21.34 -26.13 -36.36
CA GLY A 239 22.57 -25.32 -36.35
C GLY A 239 22.62 -24.21 -35.28
N VAL A 240 23.14 -23.03 -35.63
CA VAL A 240 23.44 -21.92 -34.69
C VAL A 240 22.21 -21.04 -34.39
N GLN A 241 21.17 -21.11 -35.23
CA GLN A 241 19.98 -20.27 -35.15
C GLN A 241 19.18 -20.38 -33.82
N PRO A 242 18.98 -21.57 -33.22
CA PRO A 242 18.30 -21.69 -31.91
C PRO A 242 19.01 -20.92 -30.79
N LEU A 243 20.35 -20.86 -30.81
CA LEU A 243 21.11 -20.11 -29.81
C LEU A 243 20.88 -18.60 -29.96
N VAL A 244 20.79 -18.09 -31.19
CA VAL A 244 20.47 -16.68 -31.46
C VAL A 244 19.06 -16.34 -30.97
N TYR A 245 18.08 -17.21 -31.22
CA TYR A 245 16.71 -17.01 -30.73
C TYR A 245 16.63 -17.02 -29.21
N LEU A 246 17.41 -17.88 -28.54
CA LEU A 246 17.51 -17.90 -27.08
C LEU A 246 18.08 -16.58 -26.51
N VAL A 247 19.07 -16.00 -27.18
CA VAL A 247 19.63 -14.68 -26.79
C VAL A 247 18.56 -13.60 -26.93
N ILE A 248 17.86 -13.54 -28.07
CA ILE A 248 16.79 -12.55 -28.30
C ILE A 248 15.66 -12.73 -27.28
N TYR A 249 15.25 -13.96 -27.02
CA TYR A 249 14.27 -14.31 -26.01
C TYR A 249 14.66 -13.78 -24.63
N SER A 250 15.93 -13.96 -24.24
CA SER A 250 16.46 -13.51 -22.95
C SER A 250 16.51 -11.98 -22.86
N VAL A 251 16.90 -11.28 -23.94
CA VAL A 251 16.93 -9.81 -24.00
C VAL A 251 15.51 -9.24 -23.89
N CYS A 252 14.55 -9.84 -24.60
CA CYS A 252 13.14 -9.46 -24.53
C CYS A 252 12.60 -9.62 -23.11
N GLY A 253 12.80 -10.80 -22.49
CA GLY A 253 12.34 -11.07 -21.13
C GLY A 253 12.96 -10.15 -20.06
N ASN A 254 14.25 -9.84 -20.17
CA ASN A 254 14.92 -8.90 -19.26
C ASN A 254 14.38 -7.47 -19.40
N THR A 255 14.15 -7.04 -20.64
CA THR A 255 13.58 -5.70 -20.93
C THR A 255 12.16 -5.59 -20.38
N SER A 256 11.33 -6.62 -20.55
CA SER A 256 9.97 -6.66 -20.00
C SER A 256 9.97 -6.63 -18.47
N ALA A 257 10.87 -7.36 -17.82
CA ALA A 257 11.01 -7.31 -16.36
C ALA A 257 11.40 -5.91 -15.86
N TRP A 258 12.28 -5.22 -16.59
CA TRP A 258 12.68 -3.84 -16.25
C TRP A 258 11.52 -2.86 -16.39
N VAL A 259 10.74 -2.95 -17.49
CA VAL A 259 9.50 -2.16 -17.66
C VAL A 259 8.50 -2.46 -16.55
N ASN A 260 8.33 -3.73 -16.20
CA ASN A 260 7.40 -4.18 -15.18
C ASN A 260 7.68 -3.57 -13.80
N ALA A 261 8.96 -3.34 -13.46
CA ALA A 261 9.36 -2.71 -12.20
C ALA A 261 8.76 -1.30 -12.02
N PHE A 262 8.52 -0.55 -13.12
CA PHE A 262 7.88 0.78 -13.06
C PHE A 262 6.35 0.73 -13.14
N VAL A 263 5.81 -0.38 -13.66
CA VAL A 263 4.36 -0.55 -13.88
C VAL A 263 3.67 -1.13 -12.65
N VAL A 264 4.36 -2.01 -11.91
CA VAL A 264 3.78 -2.78 -10.79
C VAL A 264 3.20 -1.88 -9.68
N ASP A 265 3.85 -0.76 -9.41
CA ASP A 265 3.40 0.20 -8.41
C ASP A 265 2.25 1.08 -8.88
N ARG A 266 2.07 1.27 -10.20
CA ARG A 266 0.97 2.07 -10.76
C ARG A 266 -0.33 1.28 -10.97
N VAL A 267 -0.23 0.08 -11.53
CA VAL A 267 -1.41 -0.71 -11.95
C VAL A 267 -1.99 -1.52 -10.77
N GLY A 268 -1.15 -1.84 -9.79
CA GLY A 268 -1.49 -2.68 -8.66
C GLY A 268 -1.39 -4.17 -8.98
N ARG A 269 -0.88 -4.94 -8.01
CA ARG A 269 -0.44 -6.34 -8.20
C ARG A 269 -1.60 -7.26 -8.62
N ARG A 270 -2.76 -7.14 -7.98
CA ARG A 270 -3.94 -7.99 -8.25
C ARG A 270 -4.45 -7.89 -9.68
N ARG A 271 -4.50 -6.68 -10.24
CA ARG A 271 -5.00 -6.46 -11.61
C ARG A 271 -4.05 -7.06 -12.64
N MET A 272 -2.74 -6.96 -12.40
CA MET A 272 -1.72 -7.56 -13.28
C MET A 272 -1.80 -9.08 -13.30
N LEU A 273 -2.08 -9.73 -12.16
CA LEU A 273 -2.28 -11.18 -12.12
C LEU A 273 -3.54 -11.61 -12.86
N LEU A 274 -4.66 -10.91 -12.62
CA LEU A 274 -5.95 -11.25 -13.23
C LEU A 274 -5.99 -11.02 -14.74
N LEU A 275 -5.26 -10.03 -15.25
CA LEU A 275 -5.14 -9.77 -16.69
C LEU A 275 -4.02 -10.61 -17.33
N GLY A 276 -2.96 -10.89 -16.58
CA GLY A 276 -1.75 -11.55 -17.06
C GLY A 276 -1.95 -13.01 -17.42
N PHE A 277 -2.53 -13.83 -16.52
CA PHE A 277 -2.75 -15.25 -16.79
C PHE A 277 -3.64 -15.52 -18.03
N PRO A 278 -4.78 -14.83 -18.22
CA PRO A 278 -5.56 -14.95 -19.45
C PRO A 278 -4.81 -14.50 -20.69
N ALA A 279 -4.03 -13.42 -20.62
CA ALA A 279 -3.23 -12.95 -21.75
C ALA A 279 -2.20 -14.00 -22.18
N VAL A 280 -1.50 -14.61 -21.23
CA VAL A 280 -0.56 -15.70 -21.49
C VAL A 280 -1.28 -16.91 -22.11
N ALA A 281 -2.48 -17.26 -21.60
CA ALA A 281 -3.27 -18.37 -22.15
C ALA A 281 -3.69 -18.13 -23.61
N VAL A 282 -4.11 -16.91 -23.96
CA VAL A 282 -4.48 -16.56 -25.34
C VAL A 282 -3.28 -16.62 -26.27
N VAL A 283 -2.13 -16.09 -25.83
CA VAL A 283 -0.90 -16.12 -26.64
C VAL A 283 -0.43 -17.55 -26.87
N LEU A 284 -0.43 -18.40 -25.84
CA LEU A 284 -0.07 -19.82 -25.98
C LEU A 284 -1.05 -20.59 -26.87
N LEU A 285 -2.35 -20.27 -26.83
CA LEU A 285 -3.33 -20.92 -27.70
C LEU A 285 -3.08 -20.57 -29.17
N ILE A 286 -2.82 -19.29 -29.47
CA ILE A 286 -2.49 -18.87 -30.84
C ILE A 286 -1.18 -19.52 -31.29
N GLU A 287 -0.18 -19.54 -30.42
CA GLU A 287 1.12 -20.16 -30.68
C GLU A 287 0.97 -21.65 -31.00
N GLY A 288 0.21 -22.41 -30.21
CA GLY A 288 -0.06 -23.82 -30.46
C GLY A 288 -0.81 -24.09 -31.77
N VAL A 289 -1.78 -23.24 -32.15
CA VAL A 289 -2.46 -23.34 -33.44
C VAL A 289 -1.50 -23.08 -34.59
N LEU A 290 -0.66 -22.05 -34.49
CA LEU A 290 0.34 -21.73 -35.52
C LEU A 290 1.36 -22.87 -35.66
N GLN A 291 1.88 -23.40 -34.56
CA GLN A 291 2.79 -24.55 -34.60
C GLN A 291 2.13 -25.75 -35.28
N SER A 292 0.87 -26.07 -34.97
CA SER A 292 0.18 -27.21 -35.59
C SER A 292 0.04 -27.12 -37.12
N GLN A 293 0.01 -25.90 -37.67
CA GLN A 293 -0.18 -25.67 -39.11
C GLN A 293 1.13 -25.46 -39.87
N TYR A 294 2.12 -24.84 -39.22
CA TYR A 294 3.33 -24.37 -39.91
C TYR A 294 4.60 -25.17 -39.59
N LEU A 295 4.59 -26.00 -38.54
CA LEU A 295 5.72 -26.86 -38.19
C LEU A 295 5.94 -27.92 -39.30
N GLY A 296 7.14 -27.93 -39.89
CA GLY A 296 7.48 -28.81 -41.03
C GLY A 296 7.02 -28.32 -42.41
N SER A 297 6.31 -27.19 -42.52
CA SER A 297 5.94 -26.58 -43.80
C SER A 297 7.06 -25.71 -44.38
N SER A 298 7.13 -25.54 -45.70
CA SER A 298 8.07 -24.62 -46.37
C SER A 298 7.68 -23.13 -46.30
N ASN A 299 6.61 -22.80 -45.57
CA ASN A 299 6.09 -21.44 -45.46
C ASN A 299 6.89 -20.61 -44.45
N HIS A 300 7.97 -19.98 -44.92
CA HIS A 300 8.82 -19.11 -44.11
C HIS A 300 8.06 -18.03 -43.31
N PRO A 301 7.04 -17.32 -43.85
CA PRO A 301 6.30 -16.31 -43.09
C PRO A 301 5.53 -16.89 -41.89
N GLY A 302 4.99 -18.11 -42.02
CA GLY A 302 4.25 -18.77 -40.94
C GLY A 302 5.16 -19.24 -39.79
N GLN A 303 6.36 -19.71 -40.12
CA GLN A 303 7.39 -20.04 -39.13
C GLN A 303 7.88 -18.79 -38.38
N VAL A 304 8.05 -17.67 -39.09
CA VAL A 304 8.40 -16.37 -38.46
C VAL A 304 7.28 -15.89 -37.54
N ALA A 305 6.01 -16.06 -37.93
CA ALA A 305 4.88 -15.73 -37.06
C ALA A 305 4.90 -16.55 -35.76
N CYS A 306 5.18 -17.86 -35.82
CA CYS A 306 5.34 -18.69 -34.61
C CYS A 306 6.41 -18.10 -33.66
N LEU A 307 7.57 -17.72 -34.22
CA LEU A 307 8.67 -17.12 -33.46
C LEU A 307 8.26 -15.80 -32.78
N VAL A 308 7.50 -14.95 -33.46
CA VAL A 308 7.00 -13.68 -32.90
C VAL A 308 6.05 -13.94 -31.73
N PHE A 309 5.17 -14.93 -31.82
CA PHE A 309 4.28 -15.29 -30.71
C PHE A 309 5.03 -15.87 -29.51
N ILE A 310 6.14 -16.58 -29.71
CA ILE A 310 7.04 -17.01 -28.63
C ILE A 310 7.69 -15.81 -27.92
N PHE A 311 8.10 -14.77 -28.66
CA PHE A 311 8.60 -13.54 -28.05
C PHE A 311 7.51 -12.74 -27.35
N LEU A 312 6.29 -12.70 -27.90
CA LEU A 312 5.16 -12.07 -27.23
C LEU A 312 4.79 -12.80 -25.93
N PHE A 313 4.89 -14.14 -25.92
CA PHE A 313 4.67 -14.95 -24.74
C PHE A 313 5.60 -14.55 -23.58
N ILE A 314 6.91 -14.39 -23.82
CA ILE A 314 7.82 -14.00 -22.72
C ILE A 314 7.48 -12.61 -22.18
N VAL A 315 7.08 -11.66 -23.03
CA VAL A 315 6.65 -10.32 -22.57
C VAL A 315 5.44 -10.44 -21.62
N CYS A 316 4.40 -11.18 -22.02
CA CYS A 316 3.20 -11.38 -21.21
C CYS A 316 3.49 -12.17 -19.92
N TYR A 317 4.38 -13.17 -20.01
CA TYR A 317 4.81 -13.97 -18.88
C TYR A 317 5.52 -13.11 -17.83
N GLN A 318 6.47 -12.26 -18.22
CA GLN A 318 7.24 -11.43 -17.29
C GLN A 318 6.38 -10.38 -16.58
N ILE A 319 5.35 -9.84 -17.24
CA ILE A 319 4.37 -8.92 -16.62
C ILE A 319 3.56 -9.65 -15.52
N SER A 320 3.34 -10.95 -15.67
CA SER A 320 2.51 -11.76 -14.77
C SER A 320 3.31 -12.39 -13.63
N GLU A 321 4.53 -12.86 -13.89
CA GLU A 321 5.36 -13.60 -12.91
C GLU A 321 5.92 -12.69 -11.82
N ALA A 322 6.50 -11.54 -12.20
CA ALA A 322 7.20 -10.66 -11.27
C ALA A 322 6.32 -10.15 -10.10
N PRO A 323 5.04 -9.75 -10.30
CA PRO A 323 4.15 -9.37 -9.20
C PRO A 323 3.85 -10.50 -8.20
N ILE A 324 3.98 -11.78 -8.56
CA ILE A 324 3.63 -12.93 -7.69
C ILE A 324 4.60 -13.02 -6.52
N PHE A 325 5.89 -12.87 -6.77
CA PHE A 325 6.91 -12.91 -5.72
C PHE A 325 6.78 -11.73 -4.74
N ILE A 326 6.39 -10.57 -5.24
CA ILE A 326 6.12 -9.38 -4.43
C ILE A 326 4.87 -9.60 -3.58
N TRP A 327 3.78 -10.04 -4.22
CA TRP A 327 2.51 -10.29 -3.55
C TRP A 327 2.62 -11.37 -2.46
N ALA A 328 3.40 -12.43 -2.71
CA ALA A 328 3.68 -13.47 -1.72
C ALA A 328 4.39 -12.94 -0.46
N ALA A 329 5.16 -11.86 -0.55
CA ALA A 329 5.77 -11.20 0.60
C ALA A 329 4.81 -10.23 1.33
N GLU A 330 3.84 -9.66 0.61
CA GLU A 330 2.86 -8.70 1.12
C GLU A 330 1.68 -9.38 1.84
N VAL A 331 1.29 -10.59 1.43
CA VAL A 331 0.10 -11.27 1.96
C VAL A 331 0.26 -11.78 3.40
N PHE A 332 1.48 -12.04 3.84
CA PHE A 332 1.76 -12.56 5.19
C PHE A 332 2.10 -11.44 6.18
N PRO A 333 1.62 -11.53 7.44
CA PRO A 333 2.12 -10.70 8.53
C PRO A 333 3.63 -10.84 8.65
N ILE A 334 4.30 -9.81 9.18
CA ILE A 334 5.76 -9.71 9.13
C ILE A 334 6.46 -10.93 9.76
N ALA A 335 5.92 -11.47 10.86
CA ALA A 335 6.45 -12.65 11.53
C ALA A 335 6.47 -13.92 10.64
N TYR A 336 5.46 -14.09 9.79
CA TYR A 336 5.33 -15.26 8.90
C TYR A 336 5.78 -15.00 7.47
N ARG A 337 6.36 -13.81 7.19
CA ARG A 337 6.73 -13.40 5.83
C ARG A 337 7.81 -14.29 5.22
N SER A 338 8.85 -14.63 5.98
CA SER A 338 9.93 -15.51 5.52
C SER A 338 9.41 -16.91 5.20
N THR A 339 8.59 -17.49 6.10
CA THR A 339 7.97 -18.80 5.91
C THR A 339 7.01 -18.82 4.73
N GLY A 340 6.24 -17.74 4.54
CA GLY A 340 5.30 -17.58 3.43
C GLY A 340 5.97 -17.50 2.07
N ILE A 341 7.07 -16.75 1.97
CA ILE A 341 7.91 -16.73 0.76
C ILE A 341 8.48 -18.12 0.48
N GLY A 342 8.95 -18.85 1.50
CA GLY A 342 9.39 -20.25 1.37
C GLY A 342 8.34 -21.16 0.75
N LEU A 343 7.07 -21.05 1.19
CA LEU A 343 5.95 -21.81 0.63
C LEU A 343 5.67 -21.46 -0.84
N ASN A 344 5.79 -20.17 -1.22
CA ASN A 344 5.65 -19.74 -2.62
C ASN A 344 6.67 -20.45 -3.52
N PHE A 345 7.93 -20.45 -3.09
CA PHE A 345 9.00 -21.09 -3.85
C PHE A 345 8.91 -22.61 -3.84
N PHE A 346 8.43 -23.21 -2.76
CA PHE A 346 8.08 -24.62 -2.76
C PHE A 346 7.05 -24.93 -3.86
N GLY A 347 5.96 -24.17 -3.93
CA GLY A 347 4.94 -24.31 -4.99
C GLY A 347 5.51 -24.11 -6.40
N TYR A 348 6.36 -23.09 -6.58
CA TYR A 348 7.08 -22.84 -7.83
C TYR A 348 7.95 -24.04 -8.23
N SER A 349 8.81 -24.52 -7.35
CA SER A 349 9.70 -25.65 -7.64
C SER A 349 8.94 -26.96 -7.87
N VAL A 350 7.84 -27.20 -7.14
CA VAL A 350 6.95 -28.36 -7.39
C VAL A 350 6.32 -28.28 -8.77
N GLY A 351 5.82 -27.10 -9.18
CA GLY A 351 5.32 -26.89 -10.54
C GLY A 351 6.39 -27.17 -11.59
N ALA A 352 7.63 -26.71 -11.36
CA ALA A 352 8.73 -26.99 -12.27
C ALA A 352 9.02 -28.51 -12.38
N ILE A 353 8.98 -29.26 -11.28
CA ILE A 353 9.17 -30.73 -11.31
C ILE A 353 8.09 -31.41 -12.16
N VAL A 354 6.82 -31.03 -11.93
CA VAL A 354 5.66 -31.63 -12.62
C VAL A 354 5.76 -31.46 -14.14
N TRP A 355 6.24 -30.31 -14.62
CA TRP A 355 6.33 -30.05 -16.06
C TRP A 355 7.68 -30.44 -16.68
N THR A 356 8.80 -30.32 -15.96
CA THR A 356 10.13 -30.65 -16.51
C THR A 356 10.44 -32.14 -16.56
N ALA A 357 9.93 -32.93 -15.61
CA ALA A 357 10.19 -34.38 -15.56
C ALA A 357 9.61 -35.14 -16.78
N PRO A 358 8.32 -34.95 -17.17
CA PRO A 358 7.75 -35.64 -18.31
C PRO A 358 8.06 -34.99 -19.66
N ALA A 359 8.53 -33.74 -19.70
CA ALA A 359 8.72 -33.00 -20.95
C ALA A 359 9.57 -33.75 -21.99
N GLY A 360 10.70 -34.34 -21.58
CA GLY A 360 11.57 -35.08 -22.49
C GLY A 360 10.91 -36.31 -23.13
N LEU A 361 10.08 -37.03 -22.36
CA LEU A 361 9.31 -38.18 -22.85
C LEU A 361 8.17 -37.74 -23.76
N ALA A 362 7.44 -36.70 -23.37
CA ALA A 362 6.32 -36.16 -24.14
C ALA A 362 6.75 -35.67 -25.52
N PHE A 363 7.87 -34.94 -25.62
CA PHE A 363 8.38 -34.50 -26.92
C PHE A 363 8.78 -35.66 -27.83
N LYS A 364 9.37 -36.72 -27.28
CA LYS A 364 9.74 -37.91 -28.05
C LYS A 364 8.50 -38.63 -28.62
N GLU A 365 7.47 -38.84 -27.79
CA GLU A 365 6.22 -39.47 -28.23
C GLU A 365 5.56 -38.68 -29.37
N ILE A 366 5.49 -37.35 -29.23
CA ILE A 366 4.91 -36.48 -30.26
C ILE A 366 5.65 -36.63 -31.60
N HIS A 367 6.98 -36.64 -31.60
CA HIS A 367 7.77 -36.79 -32.84
C HIS A 367 7.63 -38.19 -33.46
N SER A 368 7.49 -39.23 -32.64
CA SER A 368 7.21 -40.59 -33.12
C SER A 368 5.81 -40.73 -33.74
N SER A 369 4.84 -39.96 -33.25
CA SER A 369 3.47 -39.96 -33.78
C SER A 369 3.29 -39.11 -35.05
N ALA A 370 4.17 -38.11 -35.26
CA ALA A 370 4.13 -37.20 -36.40
C ALA A 370 4.80 -37.76 -37.67
N SER A 371 5.44 -38.93 -37.61
CA SER A 371 6.15 -39.53 -38.75
C SER A 371 5.69 -40.95 -39.11
N PRO A 372 4.44 -41.16 -39.55
CA PRO A 372 4.08 -42.38 -40.27
C PRO A 372 4.52 -42.25 -41.74
N GLY A 373 5.81 -42.42 -42.03
CA GLY A 373 6.29 -42.63 -43.40
C GLY A 373 7.49 -41.80 -43.85
N GLN A 374 8.66 -42.00 -43.25
CA GLN A 374 9.91 -41.68 -43.94
C GLN A 374 11.05 -42.59 -43.48
N ASP A 375 10.96 -43.86 -43.90
CA ASP A 375 12.15 -44.70 -44.02
C ASP A 375 13.02 -44.18 -45.17
N SER A 376 14.33 -44.15 -44.95
CA SER A 376 15.44 -43.94 -45.90
C SER A 376 15.69 -42.52 -46.46
N VAL A 377 16.64 -41.81 -45.82
CA VAL A 377 17.66 -41.02 -46.55
C VAL A 377 19.02 -41.22 -45.85
N PRO A 378 20.11 -41.61 -46.56
CA PRO A 378 21.42 -41.75 -45.96
C PRO A 378 22.05 -40.39 -45.65
N GLN A 379 22.53 -40.20 -44.41
CA GLN A 379 23.37 -39.07 -44.03
C GLN A 379 24.81 -39.32 -44.52
N ASP A 380 25.09 -38.93 -45.77
CA ASP A 380 26.46 -38.78 -46.28
C ASP A 380 26.57 -37.41 -46.95
N VAL A 381 26.81 -36.36 -46.16
CA VAL A 381 27.36 -35.09 -46.66
C VAL A 381 28.31 -34.53 -45.61
N THR A 382 29.60 -34.71 -45.84
CA THR A 382 30.70 -33.97 -45.17
C THR A 382 30.55 -32.47 -45.38
N PRO A 383 30.95 -31.60 -44.41
CA PRO A 383 30.83 -30.16 -44.58
C PRO A 383 31.86 -29.63 -45.59
N PRO A 384 31.49 -28.78 -46.57
CA PRO A 384 32.49 -28.14 -47.40
C PRO A 384 33.12 -26.96 -46.66
N GLN A 385 34.45 -27.01 -46.61
CA GLN A 385 35.34 -25.90 -46.33
C GLN A 385 35.23 -24.86 -47.47
N SER A 386 34.99 -23.58 -47.14
CA SER A 386 35.73 -22.41 -47.64
C SER A 386 34.89 -21.13 -47.52
N TRP A 387 35.52 -20.12 -46.94
CA TRP A 387 35.17 -18.70 -46.95
C TRP A 387 35.20 -18.13 -48.37
N GLU A 388 34.27 -17.25 -48.71
CA GLU A 388 34.51 -16.18 -49.68
C GLU A 388 33.49 -15.04 -49.49
N ALA A 389 34.03 -13.83 -49.47
CA ALA A 389 33.31 -12.57 -49.31
C ALA A 389 32.99 -11.96 -50.68
N SER A 390 31.75 -11.54 -50.87
CA SER A 390 31.28 -10.59 -51.90
C SER A 390 29.84 -10.22 -51.50
N GLY A 391 29.46 -9.01 -51.11
CA GLY A 391 29.72 -7.72 -51.73
C GLY A 391 28.56 -7.41 -52.67
N PHE A 392 27.57 -6.59 -52.25
CA PHE A 392 26.84 -5.72 -53.17
C PHE A 392 26.09 -4.58 -52.47
N GLU A 393 26.21 -3.42 -53.08
CA GLU A 393 25.82 -2.07 -52.69
C GLU A 393 24.34 -1.73 -52.95
N SER A 394 23.98 -0.56 -52.40
CA SER A 394 22.85 0.34 -52.61
C SER A 394 22.03 0.25 -53.90
N THR A 395 20.71 0.44 -53.74
CA THR A 395 19.92 1.23 -54.70
C THR A 395 18.88 2.06 -53.95
N ILE A 396 19.07 3.38 -54.02
CA ILE A 396 18.10 4.44 -53.73
C ILE A 396 17.20 4.56 -54.96
N ASP A 397 15.89 4.73 -54.78
CA ASP A 397 15.08 5.39 -55.80
C ASP A 397 14.05 6.33 -55.16
N ASP A 398 14.14 7.58 -55.59
CA ASP A 398 13.34 8.73 -55.20
C ASP A 398 12.20 8.91 -56.21
N SER A 399 10.97 9.11 -55.74
CA SER A 399 10.01 9.96 -56.46
C SER A 399 8.85 10.42 -55.57
N MET A 400 8.87 11.71 -55.24
CA MET A 400 7.68 12.49 -54.87
C MET A 400 7.04 13.10 -56.13
N PRO A 401 5.78 13.55 -56.02
CA PRO A 401 5.60 15.00 -56.16
C PRO A 401 4.71 15.61 -55.07
N THR A 402 5.11 16.84 -54.71
CA THR A 402 4.44 17.82 -53.85
C THR A 402 3.37 18.61 -54.60
N GLN A 403 2.28 19.01 -53.91
CA GLN A 403 1.70 20.34 -54.11
C GLN A 403 0.93 20.84 -52.86
N ASN A 404 1.20 22.09 -52.50
CA ASN A 404 0.61 22.87 -51.40
C ASN A 404 -0.82 23.34 -51.73
N ASP A 405 -1.67 23.58 -50.72
CA ASP A 405 -1.95 24.93 -50.16
C ASP A 405 -3.25 25.01 -49.31
N THR A 406 -3.06 25.52 -48.08
CA THR A 406 -3.89 26.49 -47.30
C THR A 406 -5.36 26.27 -46.86
N THR A 407 -5.55 26.60 -45.57
CA THR A 407 -6.63 27.36 -44.87
C THR A 407 -7.82 26.65 -44.19
N ALA A 408 -7.75 26.65 -42.86
CA ALA A 408 -8.73 27.09 -41.85
C ALA A 408 -10.22 26.72 -41.98
N THR A 409 -10.73 25.92 -41.03
CA THR A 409 -11.95 26.25 -40.27
C THR A 409 -12.04 25.45 -38.97
N THR A 410 -12.31 26.16 -37.88
CA THR A 410 -12.74 25.71 -36.55
C THR A 410 -14.22 25.32 -36.53
N ALA A 411 -14.56 24.18 -35.90
CA ALA A 411 -15.82 23.88 -35.20
C ALA A 411 -15.72 22.43 -34.66
N GLU A 412 -15.55 22.24 -33.35
CA GLU A 412 -16.62 21.82 -32.42
C GLU A 412 -17.19 20.42 -32.68
N LEU A 413 -16.86 19.46 -31.80
CA LEU A 413 -17.86 18.70 -31.05
C LEU A 413 -17.20 17.98 -29.86
N TYR A 414 -17.37 18.56 -28.68
CA TYR A 414 -17.25 17.91 -27.38
C TYR A 414 -18.70 17.66 -26.91
N VAL A 415 -19.03 16.44 -26.49
CA VAL A 415 -20.29 16.14 -25.77
C VAL A 415 -19.95 15.39 -24.49
N ASP A 416 -19.78 16.20 -23.46
CA ASP A 416 -20.44 16.20 -22.15
C ASP A 416 -21.20 14.95 -21.66
N ILE A 417 -20.91 14.54 -20.41
CA ILE A 417 -21.90 14.09 -19.40
C ILE A 417 -21.37 14.48 -18.01
N GLY A 418 -21.84 15.61 -17.50
CA GLY A 418 -21.94 15.91 -16.07
C GLY A 418 -23.26 16.62 -15.80
N GLU A 419 -24.06 16.10 -14.86
CA GLU A 419 -24.82 16.86 -13.85
C GLU A 419 -25.79 15.93 -13.10
N SER A 420 -25.70 16.00 -11.77
CA SER A 420 -26.62 15.42 -10.81
C SER A 420 -27.66 16.47 -10.39
N ALA A 421 -28.91 16.03 -10.34
CA ALA A 421 -30.12 16.81 -10.20
C ALA A 421 -30.30 17.57 -8.87
N LEU A 422 -30.91 18.76 -9.02
CA LEU A 422 -31.63 19.54 -8.01
C LEU A 422 -32.78 18.75 -7.36
N LEU A 423 -33.00 18.98 -6.07
CA LEU A 423 -34.32 18.90 -5.42
C LEU A 423 -34.39 19.95 -4.30
N SER A 424 -34.65 21.19 -4.71
CA SER A 424 -35.26 22.23 -3.90
C SER A 424 -36.78 22.12 -4.05
N ASP A 425 -37.50 21.74 -2.98
CA ASP A 425 -38.82 22.27 -2.61
C ASP A 425 -39.45 21.42 -1.49
N ALA A 426 -39.53 22.00 -0.29
CA ALA A 426 -40.55 21.67 0.71
C ALA A 426 -40.74 22.88 1.62
N MET A 427 -41.64 23.78 1.23
CA MET A 427 -42.16 24.85 2.09
C MET A 427 -43.01 24.28 3.23
N LEU A 428 -42.88 24.84 4.44
CA LEU A 428 -43.96 25.07 5.43
C LEU A 428 -43.55 26.27 6.35
N PRO A 429 -44.50 26.93 7.03
CA PRO A 429 -44.57 28.40 7.13
C PRO A 429 -43.86 28.98 8.37
N THR A 430 -43.11 30.08 8.18
CA THR A 430 -42.55 30.88 9.26
C THR A 430 -43.64 31.77 9.88
N HIS A 431 -44.03 31.48 11.12
CA HIS A 431 -44.75 32.44 11.96
C HIS A 431 -43.84 33.65 12.25
N ASN A 432 -44.45 34.83 12.16
CA ASN A 432 -43.82 36.15 12.23
C ASN A 432 -43.39 36.49 13.67
N ILE A 433 -42.20 36.04 14.09
CA ILE A 433 -41.59 36.32 15.42
C ILE A 433 -40.93 37.72 15.46
N PHE A 434 -40.59 38.29 14.29
CA PHE A 434 -39.86 39.56 14.17
C PHE A 434 -40.63 40.80 14.65
N GLY A 435 -41.96 40.74 14.67
CA GLY A 435 -42.80 41.82 15.21
C GLY A 435 -42.77 41.92 16.74
N GLN A 436 -42.52 40.83 17.46
CA GLN A 436 -42.53 40.80 18.94
C GLN A 436 -41.21 41.29 19.56
N ILE A 437 -40.08 41.10 18.87
CA ILE A 437 -38.75 41.46 19.41
C ILE A 437 -38.52 42.97 19.41
N ARG A 438 -39.05 43.69 18.40
CA ARG A 438 -38.88 45.15 18.30
C ARG A 438 -39.57 45.92 19.43
N GLY A 439 -40.61 45.34 20.03
CA GLY A 439 -41.33 45.95 21.16
C GLY A 439 -40.65 45.80 22.52
N PHE A 440 -39.67 44.91 22.67
CA PHE A 440 -38.99 44.65 23.96
C PHE A 440 -37.74 45.50 24.18
N VAL A 441 -37.09 45.98 23.10
CA VAL A 441 -35.82 46.73 23.15
C VAL A 441 -35.95 48.11 23.81
N GLU A 442 -37.16 48.68 23.90
CA GLU A 442 -37.40 49.99 24.54
C GLU A 442 -37.44 49.94 26.08
N THR A 443 -37.20 48.78 26.73
CA THR A 443 -37.37 48.62 28.20
C THR A 443 -36.20 47.94 28.93
N ALA A 444 -34.94 48.13 28.52
CA ALA A 444 -33.79 47.50 29.18
C ALA A 444 -32.93 48.46 30.04
N ASP A 445 -32.61 47.99 31.24
CA ASP A 445 -31.88 48.59 32.37
C ASP A 445 -30.41 48.99 32.02
N PRO A 446 -29.93 50.22 32.34
CA PRO A 446 -28.63 50.75 31.91
C PRO A 446 -27.33 50.08 32.45
N GLN A 447 -27.43 48.97 33.21
CA GLN A 447 -26.25 48.25 33.73
C GLN A 447 -25.94 46.91 33.03
N ARG A 448 -26.78 46.43 32.11
CA ARG A 448 -26.54 45.17 31.37
C ARG A 448 -25.73 45.42 30.10
N ARG A 449 -24.51 44.89 30.02
CA ARG A 449 -23.67 44.95 28.81
C ARG A 449 -23.82 43.69 27.98
N TYR A 450 -24.33 43.83 26.77
CA TYR A 450 -24.58 42.69 25.89
C TYR A 450 -23.30 42.14 25.25
N ALA A 451 -23.33 40.87 24.80
CA ALA A 451 -22.17 40.20 24.21
C ALA A 451 -21.55 40.96 23.02
N TRP A 452 -22.37 41.61 22.18
CA TRP A 452 -21.87 42.41 21.05
C TRP A 452 -21.14 43.69 21.49
N GLU A 453 -21.49 44.27 22.65
CA GLU A 453 -20.80 45.43 23.22
C GLU A 453 -19.40 45.08 23.73
N HIS A 454 -19.26 43.87 24.31
CA HIS A 454 -17.96 43.34 24.71
C HIS A 454 -17.01 43.11 23.53
N LEU A 455 -17.55 42.86 22.34
CA LEU A 455 -16.79 42.66 21.10
C LEU A 455 -16.57 43.95 20.31
N GLY A 456 -17.23 45.05 20.69
CA GLY A 456 -17.17 46.33 19.99
C GLY A 456 -17.83 46.29 18.60
N VAL A 457 -18.87 45.48 18.43
CA VAL A 457 -19.54 45.24 17.13
C VAL A 457 -21.03 45.63 17.22
N SER A 458 -21.60 46.18 16.13
CA SER A 458 -23.04 46.49 16.07
C SER A 458 -23.88 45.22 16.07
N PHE A 459 -25.10 45.28 16.61
CA PHE A 459 -26.02 44.14 16.69
C PHE A 459 -26.31 43.50 15.32
N GLU A 460 -26.43 44.30 14.26
CA GLU A 460 -26.68 43.81 12.90
C GLU A 460 -25.47 43.04 12.35
N ILE A 461 -24.25 43.52 12.61
CA ILE A 461 -23.01 42.84 12.21
C ILE A 461 -22.85 41.54 12.99
N TYR A 462 -23.16 41.58 14.30
CA TYR A 462 -23.12 40.42 15.18
C TYR A 462 -24.02 39.29 14.67
N LYS A 463 -25.27 39.59 14.30
CA LYS A 463 -26.21 38.60 13.75
C LYS A 463 -25.73 38.04 12.41
N CYS A 464 -25.28 38.89 11.49
CA CYS A 464 -24.76 38.48 10.18
C CYS A 464 -23.56 37.52 10.33
N LEU A 465 -22.63 37.80 11.24
CA LEU A 465 -21.48 36.91 11.49
C LEU A 465 -21.89 35.54 12.06
N ILE A 466 -22.95 35.47 12.88
CA ILE A 466 -23.48 34.18 13.37
C ILE A 466 -24.06 33.37 12.20
N GLU A 467 -24.86 33.99 11.33
CA GLU A 467 -25.44 33.33 10.16
C GLU A 467 -24.35 32.80 9.22
N LEU A 468 -23.32 33.62 8.95
CA LEU A 468 -22.16 33.23 8.14
C LEU A 468 -21.37 32.07 8.74
N TYR A 469 -21.30 31.96 10.07
CA TYR A 469 -20.68 30.79 10.71
C TYR A 469 -21.45 29.51 10.41
N PHE A 470 -22.77 29.51 10.60
CA PHE A 470 -23.60 28.32 10.40
C PHE A 470 -23.72 27.88 8.94
N GLU A 471 -23.56 28.80 7.99
CA GLU A 471 -23.56 28.45 6.56
C GLU A 471 -22.25 27.84 6.09
N ASN A 472 -21.11 28.27 6.65
CA ASN A 472 -19.79 27.92 6.13
C ASN A 472 -19.01 26.90 6.97
N MET A 473 -19.39 26.67 8.23
CA MET A 473 -18.71 25.70 9.09
C MET A 473 -19.21 24.27 8.81
N SER A 474 -18.46 23.51 7.99
CA SER A 474 -18.80 22.12 7.64
C SER A 474 -18.00 21.06 8.40
N THR A 475 -16.91 21.45 9.08
CA THR A 475 -15.95 20.49 9.68
C THR A 475 -16.56 19.70 10.83
N PHE A 476 -17.29 20.34 11.74
CA PHE A 476 -18.03 19.67 12.81
C PHE A 476 -19.16 20.56 13.34
N SER A 477 -20.26 19.92 13.75
CA SER A 477 -21.51 20.59 14.15
C SER A 477 -21.61 20.60 15.68
N LEU A 478 -21.07 21.64 16.32
CA LEU A 478 -21.09 21.80 17.79
C LEU A 478 -22.42 22.29 18.35
N PHE A 479 -23.17 23.09 17.59
CA PHE A 479 -24.32 23.84 18.11
C PHE A 479 -25.63 23.43 17.44
N HIS A 480 -26.70 23.41 18.23
CA HIS A 480 -28.05 23.19 17.72
C HIS A 480 -28.60 24.46 17.05
N LYS A 481 -28.45 24.58 15.73
CA LYS A 481 -28.79 25.78 14.95
C LYS A 481 -30.18 26.38 15.26
N PRO A 482 -31.28 25.61 15.36
CA PRO A 482 -32.61 26.17 15.64
C PRO A 482 -32.76 26.83 17.02
N THR A 483 -32.08 26.32 18.04
CA THR A 483 -32.18 26.78 19.44
C THR A 483 -31.06 27.73 19.82
N PHE A 484 -30.04 27.88 18.97
CA PHE A 484 -28.84 28.65 19.29
C PHE A 484 -29.12 30.13 19.60
N MET A 485 -30.00 30.78 18.83
CA MET A 485 -30.32 32.18 19.05
C MET A 485 -31.10 32.41 20.35
N THR A 486 -32.03 31.51 20.71
CA THR A 486 -32.74 31.59 21.99
C THR A 486 -31.80 31.29 23.15
N MET A 487 -30.88 30.33 22.99
CA MET A 487 -29.86 29.97 23.98
C MET A 487 -28.98 31.18 24.35
N ILE A 488 -28.51 31.96 23.37
CA ILE A 488 -27.70 33.17 23.63
C ILE A 488 -28.48 34.24 24.39
N HIS A 489 -29.79 34.35 24.15
CA HIS A 489 -30.62 35.38 24.79
C HIS A 489 -31.03 34.99 26.23
N ASP A 490 -31.19 33.70 26.51
CA ASP A 490 -31.67 33.20 27.81
C ASP A 490 -30.56 32.95 28.85
N HIS A 491 -29.30 32.73 28.43
CA HIS A 491 -28.20 32.44 29.37
C HIS A 491 -27.62 33.71 30.02
N GLU A 492 -27.72 33.81 31.35
CA GLU A 492 -27.38 34.99 32.16
C GLU A 492 -25.88 35.36 32.34
N PRO A 493 -24.86 34.62 31.87
CA PRO A 493 -23.48 35.13 31.80
C PRO A 493 -23.13 35.73 30.42
N GLN A 494 -23.16 37.07 30.32
CA GLN A 494 -22.91 37.82 29.08
C GLN A 494 -21.45 37.76 28.57
N VAL A 495 -20.50 37.40 29.45
CA VAL A 495 -19.06 37.33 29.11
C VAL A 495 -18.70 36.00 28.46
N GLU A 496 -19.36 34.91 28.86
CA GLU A 496 -19.12 33.57 28.31
C GLU A 496 -19.66 33.45 26.89
N THR A 497 -20.85 34.01 26.67
CA THR A 497 -21.46 34.14 25.34
C THR A 497 -20.62 35.06 24.43
N ALA A 498 -20.00 36.12 24.98
CA ALA A 498 -19.03 36.93 24.25
C ALA A 498 -17.76 36.15 23.87
N ALA A 499 -17.23 35.30 24.76
CA ALA A 499 -16.08 34.45 24.46
C ALA A 499 -16.39 33.44 23.34
N LEU A 500 -17.56 32.80 23.41
CA LEU A 500 -18.06 31.85 22.42
C LEU A 500 -18.24 32.49 21.05
N THR A 501 -18.95 33.62 21.00
CA THR A 501 -19.23 34.32 19.74
C THR A 501 -17.96 34.94 19.14
N ALA A 502 -17.02 35.42 19.96
CA ALA A 502 -15.69 35.79 19.50
C ALA A 502 -14.97 34.62 18.80
N ALA A 503 -15.04 33.42 19.37
CA ALA A 503 -14.41 32.23 18.79
C ALA A 503 -15.08 31.81 17.48
N MET A 504 -16.41 31.91 17.36
CA MET A 504 -17.13 31.68 16.10
C MET A 504 -16.74 32.68 15.01
N PHE A 505 -16.55 33.96 15.38
CA PHE A 505 -16.23 35.02 14.43
C PHE A 505 -14.84 34.89 13.80
N ILE A 506 -13.93 34.13 14.42
CA ILE A 506 -12.64 33.74 13.82
C ILE A 506 -12.86 33.08 12.45
N PHE A 507 -13.86 32.21 12.35
CA PHE A 507 -14.19 31.48 11.12
C PHE A 507 -15.11 32.29 10.20
N ALA A 508 -16.14 32.94 10.77
CA ALA A 508 -17.08 33.75 9.99
C ALA A 508 -16.40 34.93 9.27
N ARG A 509 -15.37 35.53 9.88
CA ARG A 509 -14.66 36.68 9.30
C ARG A 509 -14.06 36.39 7.93
N ARG A 510 -13.67 35.13 7.65
CA ARG A 510 -13.14 34.71 6.34
C ARG A 510 -14.15 34.93 5.20
N PHE A 511 -15.44 34.80 5.50
CA PHE A 511 -16.52 34.85 4.52
C PHE A 511 -17.29 36.18 4.55
N TRP A 512 -16.81 37.15 5.31
CA TRP A 512 -17.48 38.45 5.47
C TRP A 512 -17.62 39.22 4.14
N ASP A 513 -16.57 39.25 3.31
CA ASP A 513 -16.55 40.09 2.11
C ASP A 513 -17.50 39.57 1.01
N GLU A 514 -17.73 38.25 0.95
CA GLU A 514 -18.66 37.62 0.02
C GLU A 514 -20.09 37.53 0.60
N GLY A 515 -20.22 37.14 1.87
CA GLY A 515 -21.50 36.90 2.52
C GLY A 515 -22.23 38.13 3.06
N SER A 516 -21.53 39.26 3.25
CA SER A 516 -22.18 40.53 3.61
C SER A 516 -23.10 41.07 2.50
N ARG A 517 -22.83 40.70 1.23
CA ARG A 517 -23.63 41.11 0.07
C ARG A 517 -24.97 40.38 -0.03
N THR A 518 -25.05 39.15 0.46
CA THR A 518 -26.25 38.31 0.39
C THR A 518 -27.20 38.56 1.55
N HIS A 519 -26.68 38.71 2.78
CA HIS A 519 -27.52 38.79 3.98
C HIS A 519 -28.01 40.20 4.32
N SER A 520 -27.27 41.25 3.97
CA SER A 520 -27.68 42.64 4.26
C SER A 520 -26.90 43.69 3.42
N PRO A 521 -27.34 43.98 2.18
CA PRO A 521 -26.67 44.95 1.30
C PRO A 521 -26.62 46.38 1.87
N ALA A 522 -27.56 46.76 2.75
CA ALA A 522 -27.63 48.08 3.36
C ALA A 522 -26.48 48.41 4.33
N LEU A 523 -25.79 47.39 4.88
CA LEU A 523 -24.68 47.59 5.81
C LEU A 523 -23.39 48.08 5.10
N LEU A 524 -23.17 47.66 3.86
CA LEU A 524 -22.00 48.02 3.06
C LEU A 524 -22.03 49.49 2.60
N ASP A 525 -23.22 50.03 2.31
CA ASP A 525 -23.41 51.41 1.85
C ASP A 525 -23.23 52.46 2.97
N SER A 526 -23.30 52.04 4.24
CA SER A 526 -23.25 52.95 5.40
C SER A 526 -21.83 53.41 5.79
N GLY A 527 -20.77 52.83 5.22
CA GLY A 527 -19.37 53.24 5.46
C GLY A 527 -18.84 53.09 6.89
N ILE A 528 -19.59 52.48 7.81
CA ILE A 528 -19.29 52.50 9.27
C ILE A 528 -18.74 51.16 9.81
N ALA A 529 -18.80 50.03 9.09
CA ALA A 529 -18.50 48.72 9.68
C ALA A 529 -17.03 48.26 9.48
N THR A 530 -16.08 48.78 10.26
CA THR A 530 -14.73 48.14 10.36
C THR A 530 -14.82 46.89 11.23
N VAL A 531 -15.03 45.73 10.62
CA VAL A 531 -15.03 44.44 11.34
C VAL A 531 -13.59 44.11 11.78
N PRO A 532 -13.37 43.74 13.06
CA PRO A 532 -12.06 43.32 13.55
C PRO A 532 -11.41 42.21 12.71
N THR A 533 -10.07 42.14 12.74
CA THR A 533 -9.33 41.09 12.04
C THR A 533 -9.47 39.74 12.75
N THR A 534 -9.25 38.63 12.04
CA THR A 534 -9.27 37.28 12.64
C THR A 534 -8.33 37.15 13.84
N ALA A 535 -7.16 37.81 13.81
CA ALA A 535 -6.22 37.82 14.92
C ALA A 535 -6.75 38.61 16.13
N ALA A 536 -7.50 39.69 15.90
CA ALA A 536 -8.15 40.45 16.97
C ALA A 536 -9.25 39.61 17.65
N PHE A 537 -10.10 38.93 16.87
CA PHE A 537 -11.11 38.03 17.43
C PHE A 537 -10.50 36.86 18.21
N HIS A 538 -9.44 36.23 17.69
CA HIS A 538 -8.72 35.18 18.40
C HIS A 538 -8.12 35.67 19.73
N GLY A 539 -7.48 36.86 19.72
CA GLY A 539 -6.95 37.48 20.93
C GLY A 539 -8.03 37.82 21.96
N MET A 540 -9.19 38.32 21.53
CA MET A 540 -10.34 38.59 22.41
C MET A 540 -10.93 37.30 22.97
N ALA A 541 -11.18 36.30 22.13
CA ALA A 541 -11.74 35.01 22.55
C ALA A 541 -10.87 34.34 23.61
N ARG A 542 -9.54 34.32 23.41
CA ARG A 542 -8.60 33.70 24.37
C ARG A 542 -8.53 34.46 25.71
N ARG A 543 -8.55 35.79 25.68
CA ARG A 543 -8.58 36.62 26.91
C ARG A 543 -9.86 36.37 27.69
N LEU A 544 -11.01 36.47 27.03
CA LEU A 544 -12.31 36.27 27.66
C LEU A 544 -12.47 34.84 28.21
N ALA A 545 -12.03 33.83 27.46
CA ALA A 545 -12.06 32.44 27.94
C ALA A 545 -11.18 32.24 29.18
N THR A 546 -9.98 32.82 29.21
CA THR A 546 -9.07 32.74 30.37
C THR A 546 -9.67 33.45 31.59
N ASP A 547 -10.27 34.64 31.38
CA ASP A 547 -10.93 35.40 32.45
C ASP A 547 -12.17 34.66 32.99
N CYS A 548 -12.90 33.94 32.14
CA CYS A 548 -14.04 33.11 32.56
C CYS A 548 -13.59 31.88 33.35
N LEU A 549 -12.52 31.20 32.94
CA LEU A 549 -11.94 30.08 33.69
C LEU A 549 -11.44 30.54 35.06
N ALA A 550 -10.80 31.71 35.14
CA ALA A 550 -10.34 32.28 36.41
C ALA A 550 -11.48 32.62 37.38
N LYS A 551 -12.71 32.86 36.90
CA LYS A 551 -13.88 33.09 37.76
C LYS A 551 -14.48 31.80 38.33
N HIS A 552 -14.25 30.67 37.67
CA HIS A 552 -14.77 29.36 38.05
C HIS A 552 -13.65 28.54 38.71
N GLU A 553 -13.20 28.95 39.91
CA GLU A 553 -12.05 28.33 40.57
C GLU A 553 -12.33 26.92 41.14
N SER A 554 -13.59 26.57 41.41
CA SER A 554 -13.97 25.32 42.12
C SER A 554 -15.10 24.53 41.48
N GLU A 555 -15.80 25.11 40.51
CA GLU A 555 -16.91 24.46 39.80
C GLU A 555 -16.57 24.33 38.32
N PRO A 556 -17.01 23.25 37.64
CA PRO A 556 -16.73 23.07 36.22
C PRO A 556 -17.33 24.24 35.41
N PRO A 557 -16.60 24.77 34.42
CA PRO A 557 -17.10 25.87 33.61
C PRO A 557 -18.31 25.42 32.76
N PRO A 558 -19.17 26.36 32.36
CA PRO A 558 -20.30 26.04 31.49
C PRO A 558 -19.85 25.56 30.11
N LEU A 559 -20.69 24.74 29.48
CA LEU A 559 -20.41 24.11 28.18
C LEU A 559 -20.00 25.12 27.10
N CYS A 560 -20.56 26.33 27.13
CA CYS A 560 -20.22 27.42 26.21
C CYS A 560 -18.72 27.76 26.21
N ILE A 561 -18.05 27.70 27.37
CA ILE A 561 -16.61 27.97 27.47
C ILE A 561 -15.80 26.83 26.87
N LEU A 562 -16.18 25.57 27.13
CA LEU A 562 -15.55 24.42 26.48
C LEU A 562 -15.71 24.49 24.95
N GLN A 563 -16.89 24.81 24.46
CA GLN A 563 -17.15 24.99 23.02
C GLN A 563 -16.31 26.12 22.42
N ALA A 564 -16.15 27.24 23.13
CA ALA A 564 -15.27 28.33 22.71
C ALA A 564 -13.81 27.87 22.62
N LEU A 565 -13.32 27.12 23.61
CA LEU A 565 -11.96 26.59 23.64
C LEU A 565 -11.71 25.55 22.54
N ILE A 566 -12.71 24.70 22.21
CA ILE A 566 -12.64 23.76 21.08
C ILE A 566 -12.43 24.53 19.77
N LEU A 567 -13.19 25.61 19.54
CA LEU A 567 -13.05 26.44 18.35
C LEU A 567 -11.67 27.15 18.29
N ILE A 568 -11.18 27.63 19.43
CA ILE A 568 -9.83 28.24 19.54
C ILE A 568 -8.75 27.19 19.24
N ALA A 569 -8.84 26.01 19.86
CA ALA A 569 -7.88 24.92 19.66
C ALA A 569 -7.88 24.44 18.20
N PHE A 570 -9.06 24.31 17.57
CA PHE A 570 -9.19 23.95 16.17
C PHE A 570 -8.52 25.00 15.26
N HIS A 571 -8.74 26.30 15.51
CA HIS A 571 -8.07 27.37 14.78
C HIS A 571 -6.54 27.31 14.90
N GLU A 572 -6.04 27.04 16.11
CA GLU A 572 -4.61 26.97 16.38
C GLU A 572 -3.96 25.73 15.73
N LEU A 573 -4.61 24.56 15.83
CA LEU A 573 -4.16 23.31 15.21
C LEU A 573 -4.12 23.41 13.68
N ALA A 574 -5.05 24.17 13.08
CA ALA A 574 -5.06 24.40 11.64
C ALA A 574 -3.85 25.22 11.14
N ARG A 575 -3.15 25.95 12.03
CA ARG A 575 -1.95 26.73 11.71
C ARG A 575 -0.65 25.98 12.02
N ASP A 576 -0.51 25.45 13.23
CA ASP A 576 0.62 24.61 13.65
C ASP A 576 0.14 23.68 14.77
N VAL A 577 0.60 22.44 14.76
CA VAL A 577 0.25 21.43 15.80
C VAL A 577 1.17 21.54 17.03
N ARG A 578 2.22 22.37 16.98
CA ARG A 578 3.22 22.50 18.06
C ARG A 578 2.93 23.65 19.03
N GLY A 579 3.50 23.54 20.23
CA GLY A 579 3.60 24.65 21.17
C GLY A 579 2.27 25.10 21.79
N VAL A 580 1.67 26.16 21.25
CA VAL A 580 0.45 26.79 21.80
C VAL A 580 -0.78 25.93 21.53
N ALA A 581 -0.97 25.46 20.29
CA ALA A 581 -2.14 24.68 19.88
C ALA A 581 -2.31 23.41 20.73
N TRP A 582 -1.21 22.68 20.94
CA TRP A 582 -1.21 21.48 21.76
C TRP A 582 -1.55 21.73 23.23
N ARG A 583 -1.09 22.87 23.79
CA ARG A 583 -1.41 23.23 25.18
C ARG A 583 -2.88 23.60 25.32
N SER A 584 -3.43 24.36 24.37
CA SER A 584 -4.85 24.69 24.32
C SER A 584 -5.72 23.43 24.15
N LEU A 585 -5.28 22.47 23.33
CA LEU A 585 -5.94 21.17 23.19
C LEU A 585 -5.89 20.38 24.50
N GLY A 586 -4.75 20.34 25.19
CA GLY A 586 -4.62 19.69 26.50
C GLY A 586 -5.51 20.32 27.59
N GLU A 587 -5.76 21.62 27.51
CA GLU A 587 -6.73 22.31 28.37
C GLU A 587 -8.16 21.84 28.09
N CYS A 588 -8.55 21.68 26.81
CA CYS A 588 -9.84 21.12 26.42
C CYS A 588 -10.03 19.68 26.94
N VAL A 589 -8.99 18.83 26.84
CA VAL A 589 -9.02 17.45 27.33
C VAL A 589 -9.27 17.40 28.84
N ARG A 590 -8.60 18.26 29.62
CA ARG A 590 -8.78 18.32 31.08
C ARG A 590 -10.17 18.80 31.47
N LEU A 591 -10.68 19.84 30.82
CA LEU A 591 -12.04 20.33 31.05
C LEU A 591 -13.09 19.28 30.68
N THR A 592 -12.84 18.48 29.65
CA THR A 592 -13.73 17.37 29.25
C THR A 592 -13.82 16.31 30.35
N TYR A 593 -12.71 16.02 31.03
CA TYR A 593 -12.69 15.13 32.20
C TYR A 593 -13.35 15.77 33.43
N GLU A 594 -13.08 17.04 33.69
CA GLU A 594 -13.66 17.80 34.81
C GLU A 594 -15.18 17.92 34.71
N MET A 595 -15.71 18.06 33.49
CA MET A 595 -17.15 18.05 33.19
C MET A 595 -17.74 16.65 33.06
N GLU A 596 -16.94 15.59 33.29
CA GLU A 596 -17.32 14.18 33.20
C GLU A 596 -17.98 13.76 31.86
N LEU A 597 -17.65 14.45 30.76
CA LEU A 597 -18.31 14.22 29.46
C LEU A 597 -18.00 12.84 28.86
N HIS A 598 -16.96 12.15 29.35
CA HIS A 598 -16.59 10.79 29.01
C HIS A 598 -17.52 9.72 29.61
N LEU A 599 -18.35 10.07 30.61
CA LEU A 599 -19.31 9.20 31.29
C LEU A 599 -20.77 9.67 31.08
N LEU A 600 -21.02 10.53 30.09
CA LEU A 600 -22.31 11.20 29.91
C LEU A 600 -23.51 10.25 29.87
N ASP A 601 -23.36 9.10 29.20
CA ASP A 601 -24.44 8.12 29.03
C ASP A 601 -24.43 6.99 30.07
N ALA A 602 -23.39 6.92 30.92
CA ALA A 602 -23.27 5.90 31.97
C ALA A 602 -24.37 6.01 33.04
N TYR A 603 -24.72 7.25 33.41
CA TYR A 603 -25.64 7.54 34.51
C TYR A 603 -27.13 7.47 34.11
N LYS A 604 -27.44 7.49 32.81
CA LYS A 604 -28.82 7.45 32.29
C LYS A 604 -29.49 6.08 32.41
N ALA A 605 -28.71 5.01 32.48
CA ALA A 605 -29.25 3.66 32.70
C ALA A 605 -30.00 3.50 34.04
N ASN A 606 -29.84 4.44 34.98
CA ASN A 606 -30.35 4.35 36.35
C ASN A 606 -31.50 5.31 36.70
N HIS A 607 -31.90 6.24 35.81
CA HIS A 607 -32.93 7.25 36.13
C HIS A 607 -34.19 7.10 35.25
N GLU A 608 -35.19 6.39 35.77
CA GLU A 608 -36.55 6.40 35.24
C GLU A 608 -37.36 7.56 35.84
N ALA A 609 -38.14 8.25 34.98
CA ALA A 609 -39.17 9.27 35.25
C ALA A 609 -38.77 10.74 35.02
N ALA A 610 -38.85 11.18 33.76
CA ALA A 610 -39.02 12.58 33.38
C ALA A 610 -40.16 12.72 32.33
N THR A 611 -40.86 13.85 32.34
CA THR A 611 -41.99 14.20 31.48
C THR A 611 -41.59 14.26 30.00
N ARG A 612 -42.51 13.96 29.05
CA ARG A 612 -42.21 13.82 27.61
C ARG A 612 -41.65 15.09 26.93
N GLU A 613 -41.99 16.28 27.44
CA GLU A 613 -41.46 17.57 26.94
C GLU A 613 -40.08 17.91 27.52
N ASP A 614 -39.84 17.60 28.80
CA ASP A 614 -38.51 17.77 29.41
C ASP A 614 -37.48 16.83 28.76
N LEU A 615 -37.93 15.64 28.32
CA LEU A 615 -37.10 14.65 27.66
C LEU A 615 -36.52 15.16 26.33
N SER A 616 -37.29 15.91 25.53
CA SER A 616 -36.81 16.36 24.21
C SER A 616 -35.76 17.45 24.34
N LEU A 617 -35.91 18.38 25.30
CA LEU A 617 -34.93 19.42 25.58
C LEU A 617 -33.64 18.85 26.21
N GLN A 618 -33.77 17.90 27.14
CA GLN A 618 -32.63 17.18 27.69
C GLN A 618 -31.87 16.39 26.62
N MET A 619 -32.58 15.73 25.69
CA MET A 619 -31.96 15.03 24.57
C MET A 619 -31.14 15.97 23.67
N ILE A 620 -31.64 17.18 23.39
CA ILE A 620 -30.91 18.17 22.59
C ILE A 620 -29.62 18.60 23.30
N LEU A 621 -29.71 18.92 24.60
CA LEU A 621 -28.57 19.35 25.42
C LEU A 621 -27.53 18.26 25.60
N ASP A 622 -27.97 17.02 25.82
CA ASP A 622 -27.06 15.89 25.96
C ASP A 622 -26.37 15.54 24.64
N GLU A 623 -27.07 15.66 23.51
CA GLU A 623 -26.44 15.49 22.19
C GLU A 623 -25.41 16.59 21.91
N GLU A 624 -25.67 17.83 22.35
CA GLU A 624 -24.70 18.93 22.28
C GLU A 624 -23.42 18.62 23.09
N ARG A 625 -23.58 18.04 24.28
CA ARG A 625 -22.47 17.56 25.12
C ARG A 625 -21.70 16.41 24.47
N ARG A 626 -22.38 15.43 23.86
CA ARG A 626 -21.74 14.33 23.11
C ARG A 626 -20.89 14.87 21.96
N ARG A 627 -21.42 15.83 21.21
CA ARG A 627 -20.72 16.45 20.07
C ARG A 627 -19.49 17.25 20.51
N ALA A 628 -19.57 17.95 21.64
CA ALA A 628 -18.41 18.60 22.23
C ALA A 628 -17.33 17.58 22.63
N PHE A 629 -17.70 16.48 23.29
CA PHE A 629 -16.79 15.40 23.66
C PHE A 629 -16.09 14.80 22.43
N TRP A 630 -16.87 14.40 21.41
CA TRP A 630 -16.32 13.78 20.19
C TRP A 630 -15.48 14.76 19.36
N ALA A 631 -15.78 16.05 19.38
CA ALA A 631 -14.91 17.05 18.78
C ALA A 631 -13.54 17.12 19.48
N VAL A 632 -13.50 17.12 20.82
CA VAL A 632 -12.22 17.07 21.56
C VAL A 632 -11.48 15.78 21.27
N TRP A 633 -12.18 14.65 21.23
CA TRP A 633 -11.63 13.34 20.86
C TRP A 633 -10.94 13.37 19.49
N GLU A 634 -11.63 13.86 18.46
CA GLU A 634 -11.07 13.95 17.10
C GLU A 634 -9.84 14.86 17.05
N LEU A 635 -9.87 16.01 17.74
CA LEU A 635 -8.73 16.93 17.80
C LEU A 635 -7.54 16.31 18.57
N ASP A 636 -7.79 15.55 19.63
CA ASP A 636 -6.77 14.87 20.42
C ASP A 636 -6.10 13.74 19.64
N VAL A 637 -6.89 12.89 18.97
CA VAL A 637 -6.37 11.84 18.08
C VAL A 637 -5.55 12.46 16.95
N PHE A 638 -6.06 13.52 16.31
CA PHE A 638 -5.34 14.22 15.24
C PHE A 638 -4.01 14.80 15.75
N GLY A 639 -4.04 15.58 16.83
CA GLY A 639 -2.86 16.22 17.39
C GLY A 639 -1.82 15.20 17.87
N SER A 640 -2.27 14.14 18.55
CA SER A 640 -1.43 13.05 19.06
C SER A 640 -0.77 12.27 17.93
N THR A 641 -1.53 11.94 16.87
CA THR A 641 -1.03 11.20 15.71
C THR A 641 0.02 12.01 14.95
N VAL A 642 -0.25 13.28 14.66
CA VAL A 642 0.69 14.16 13.95
C VAL A 642 1.98 14.34 14.76
N ARG A 643 1.89 14.34 16.09
CA ARG A 643 3.05 14.49 16.99
C ARG A 643 3.70 13.18 17.41
N ARG A 644 3.11 12.03 17.09
CA ARG A 644 3.51 10.70 17.59
C ARG A 644 3.58 10.64 19.13
N MET A 645 2.61 11.27 19.79
CA MET A 645 2.45 11.28 21.25
C MET A 645 1.25 10.40 21.66
N PRO A 646 1.16 9.92 22.91
CA PRO A 646 -0.05 9.26 23.40
C PRO A 646 -1.22 10.24 23.43
N ASN A 647 -2.43 9.70 23.21
CA ASN A 647 -3.68 10.45 23.33
C ASN A 647 -3.87 10.94 24.77
N GLY A 648 -4.39 12.16 24.92
CA GLY A 648 -4.81 12.68 26.21
C GLY A 648 -6.11 12.04 26.72
N LEU A 649 -7.00 11.65 25.80
CA LEU A 649 -8.22 10.90 26.10
C LEU A 649 -7.99 9.39 25.97
N ASP A 650 -8.25 8.66 27.05
CA ASP A 650 -8.15 7.21 27.08
C ASP A 650 -9.45 6.55 26.56
N ALA A 651 -9.32 5.81 25.47
CA ALA A 651 -10.43 5.09 24.82
C ALA A 651 -11.13 4.08 25.74
N THR A 652 -10.40 3.51 26.70
CA THR A 652 -10.93 2.44 27.56
C THR A 652 -11.94 2.94 28.60
N HIS A 653 -11.93 4.25 28.89
CA HIS A 653 -12.77 4.88 29.89
C HIS A 653 -13.95 5.66 29.29
N VAL A 654 -14.17 5.59 27.97
CA VAL A 654 -15.25 6.31 27.28
C VAL A 654 -16.53 5.49 27.28
N GLN A 655 -17.58 6.01 27.93
CA GLN A 655 -18.93 5.45 27.93
C GLN A 655 -19.94 6.35 27.21
N THR A 656 -19.47 7.36 26.49
CA THR A 656 -20.30 8.29 25.72
C THR A 656 -20.67 7.67 24.37
N LEU A 657 -21.95 7.76 24.01
CA LEU A 657 -22.46 7.26 22.71
C LEU A 657 -21.96 8.14 21.56
N LEU A 658 -21.86 7.55 20.36
CA LEU A 658 -21.53 8.28 19.14
C LEU A 658 -22.61 9.34 18.80
N PRO A 659 -22.26 10.41 18.07
CA PRO A 659 -23.23 11.43 17.70
C PRO A 659 -24.22 10.90 16.65
N ILE A 660 -25.48 11.33 16.77
CA ILE A 660 -26.54 11.01 15.80
C ILE A 660 -26.41 11.89 14.55
N SER A 661 -27.17 11.58 13.50
CA SER A 661 -27.15 12.38 12.26
C SER A 661 -27.58 13.84 12.50
N ASP A 662 -26.92 14.80 11.83
CA ASP A 662 -27.24 16.24 11.95
C ASP A 662 -28.72 16.52 11.59
N GLY A 663 -29.24 15.81 10.59
CA GLY A 663 -30.64 15.91 10.18
C GLY A 663 -31.62 15.43 11.26
N ALA A 664 -31.30 14.35 11.99
CA ALA A 664 -32.11 13.89 13.11
C ALA A 664 -32.04 14.87 14.28
N TRP A 665 -30.84 15.33 14.63
CA TRP A 665 -30.62 16.27 15.73
C TRP A 665 -31.37 17.59 15.53
N PHE A 666 -31.24 18.24 14.36
CA PHE A 666 -31.93 19.51 14.08
C PHE A 666 -33.46 19.37 13.97
N SER A 667 -33.94 18.18 13.66
CA SER A 667 -35.38 17.86 13.67
C SER A 667 -35.91 17.37 15.02
N SER A 668 -35.04 17.33 16.05
CA SER A 668 -35.35 16.79 17.38
C SER A 668 -35.94 15.37 17.35
N ARG A 669 -35.51 14.55 16.39
CA ARG A 669 -35.91 13.14 16.27
C ARG A 669 -34.98 12.25 17.08
N ALA A 670 -35.57 11.31 17.81
CA ALA A 670 -34.83 10.29 18.54
C ALA A 670 -34.27 9.24 17.56
N GLU A 671 -32.94 9.09 17.51
CA GLU A 671 -32.25 8.00 16.82
C GLU A 671 -31.40 7.22 17.82
N GLU A 672 -31.29 5.90 17.61
CA GLU A 672 -30.42 5.04 18.43
C GLU A 672 -28.96 5.23 18.00
N SER A 673 -28.07 5.30 18.98
CA SER A 673 -26.62 5.41 18.76
C SER A 673 -25.88 4.24 19.42
N CYS A 674 -24.61 4.04 19.05
CA CYS A 674 -23.77 2.96 19.54
C CYS A 674 -22.51 3.49 20.26
N HIS A 675 -21.88 2.61 21.06
CA HIS A 675 -20.60 2.87 21.70
C HIS A 675 -19.43 2.54 20.76
N LEU A 676 -18.31 3.25 20.92
CA LEU A 676 -17.07 2.95 20.22
C LEU A 676 -16.38 1.74 20.87
N SER A 677 -16.44 0.57 20.23
CA SER A 677 -15.67 -0.60 20.67
C SER A 677 -14.18 -0.46 20.33
N LEU A 678 -13.31 -0.94 21.22
CA LEU A 678 -11.85 -1.00 21.02
C LEU A 678 -11.45 -1.98 19.92
N GLU A 679 -12.31 -2.96 19.61
CA GLU A 679 -12.09 -3.88 18.50
C GLU A 679 -12.69 -3.30 17.20
N PRO A 680 -11.87 -3.01 16.16
CA PRO A 680 -12.35 -2.39 14.93
C PRO A 680 -13.47 -3.19 14.23
N CYS A 681 -13.37 -4.52 14.28
CA CYS A 681 -14.36 -5.41 13.66
C CYS A 681 -15.69 -5.47 14.42
N GLU A 682 -15.70 -5.13 15.70
CA GLU A 682 -16.93 -5.05 16.50
C GLU A 682 -17.58 -3.68 16.36
N CYS A 683 -16.77 -2.61 16.33
CA CYS A 683 -17.24 -1.25 16.07
C CYS A 683 -18.05 -1.14 14.78
N ILE A 684 -17.57 -1.72 13.67
CA ILE A 684 -18.29 -1.71 12.38
C ILE A 684 -19.64 -2.45 12.50
N ARG A 685 -19.68 -3.58 13.22
CA ARG A 685 -20.91 -4.35 13.41
C ARG A 685 -21.93 -3.60 14.26
N LEU A 686 -21.48 -2.91 15.32
CA LEU A 686 -22.35 -2.11 16.18
C LEU A 686 -22.92 -0.88 15.43
N LEU A 687 -22.12 -0.26 14.57
CA LEU A 687 -22.55 0.84 13.69
C LEU A 687 -23.60 0.37 12.68
N GLU A 688 -23.38 -0.78 12.03
CA GLU A 688 -24.36 -1.36 11.10
C GLU A 688 -25.68 -1.71 11.80
N GLN A 689 -25.63 -2.19 13.05
CA GLN A 689 -26.81 -2.54 13.84
C GLN A 689 -27.61 -1.32 14.31
N SER A 690 -26.94 -0.22 14.67
CA SER A 690 -27.62 1.00 15.15
C SER A 690 -28.25 1.80 14.02
N GLY A 691 -28.00 1.47 12.74
CA GLY A 691 -28.51 2.21 11.59
C GLY A 691 -27.95 3.64 11.48
N ASN A 692 -26.92 3.97 12.28
CA ASN A 692 -26.32 5.29 12.30
C ASN A 692 -25.41 5.43 11.07
N SER A 693 -25.80 6.32 10.16
CA SER A 693 -25.07 6.59 8.90
C SER A 693 -24.11 7.78 9.01
N SER A 694 -23.93 8.34 10.22
CA SER A 694 -23.01 9.47 10.42
C SER A 694 -21.57 9.00 10.14
N GLY A 695 -20.93 9.61 9.13
CA GLY A 695 -19.59 9.24 8.67
C GLY A 695 -18.44 9.65 9.59
N ARG A 696 -18.67 9.77 10.91
CA ARG A 696 -17.69 10.24 11.91
C ARG A 696 -17.79 9.40 13.19
N PRO A 697 -16.69 8.83 13.74
CA PRO A 697 -15.48 8.32 13.15
C PRO A 697 -15.51 6.78 13.09
N GLY A 698 -15.69 6.23 11.89
CA GLY A 698 -15.58 4.79 11.61
C GLY A 698 -14.68 4.47 10.42
N THR A 699 -13.93 5.44 9.89
CA THR A 699 -13.19 5.32 8.62
C THR A 699 -11.67 5.42 8.75
N SER A 700 -11.13 5.48 9.97
CA SER A 700 -9.69 5.68 10.21
C SER A 700 -9.09 4.85 11.35
N TYR A 701 -9.56 3.60 11.51
CA TYR A 701 -8.86 2.55 12.25
C TYR A 701 -8.37 1.43 11.32
#